data_AF-A0AAW0SVR4-F1
#
_entry.id   AF-A0AAW0SVR4-F1
#
_cell.length_a   1.000
_cell.length_b   1.000
_cell.length_c   1.000
_cell.angle_alpha   90.00
_cell.angle_beta   90.00
_cell.angle_gamma   90.00
#
_symmetry.space_group_name_H-M   'P 1'
#
loop_
_entity.id
_entity.type
_entity.pdbx_description
1 polymer ?
#
loop_
_entity_poly.entity_id
_entity_poly.type
_entity_poly.pdbx_seq_one_letter_code
_entity_poly.pdbx_strand_id
1 'polypeptide(L)'
;MRVVGLVSGGKDSCFNLLQCVAAGHQVVALANLAPNHTDELDSYMYQSVGHMGVEMYAEAVGVPLFRRVIQGSSLNTTSITYNPTEGDEVEDLYLLLKEVQEKCQVDAVSVGAVLSDYQRVRVENVCSRLGLVCLAYMWRRDQSELLQEMVACGLDAILIKVAAIGLHPRKHLGRSISQMMSYLEKMKEKYHLNVCGEGGEYETFTLDCPLFRKRIVVHKTEMVETAGDVGYLNLTELELISKDIPEGTSQQEMVRASGLRTPEDFLSDLKLAEEEQQAEDQAKERHIEDECDSAALSCEEEAWEGEGDHCPLVRTPTGFSFISTISSASAEDALLKLKELLAGEDMAVRHVVSVKMYVQDMTDYAQLNNQYIRHFSVNPPVRVCVEVPLPSQVRVQLDVCAWRQSHVTTEEEEGDQLHPASRTTMHVQGISHWAPANIGPYSQAVKVGGVVVVAGMIGMVPGTMQVVAGGVEVQARLALRHVSRVITAVVATSDIRAVVQGVCFVTRLSDVGVARRMMARLSESQISTYVVVPALPRGALVEWQTWACVENNKFEYEEKGYTRGNVNVRLRRRWYHDNSVCAVNTVASCFSWEDLTLEILEEVIQYTLTKADTCTPLSLTLYYRSGRLSRTLLQQAISAAVPQELVAVSLVPVLAVEDKHTLLALAATRH
;
A
#
# COMPACT_ATOMS: atom_id res chain seq x y z
N MET A 1 12.97 -14.91 9.22
CA MET A 1 12.91 -15.73 7.99
C MET A 1 14.32 -16.07 7.55
N ARG A 2 14.48 -17.19 6.84
CA ARG A 2 15.70 -17.57 6.14
C ARG A 2 15.66 -17.00 4.73
N VAL A 3 16.71 -16.27 4.37
CA VAL A 3 16.74 -15.41 3.19
C VAL A 3 17.79 -15.92 2.21
N VAL A 4 17.40 -16.01 0.94
CA VAL A 4 18.35 -16.03 -0.18
C VAL A 4 18.59 -14.61 -0.67
N GLY A 5 19.85 -14.22 -0.80
CA GLY A 5 20.24 -12.92 -1.35
C GLY A 5 20.42 -12.95 -2.85
N LEU A 6 19.62 -12.19 -3.61
CA LEU A 6 19.96 -11.90 -5.00
C LEU A 6 21.15 -10.93 -5.00
N VAL A 7 22.31 -11.41 -5.44
CA VAL A 7 23.55 -10.63 -5.48
C VAL A 7 23.98 -10.36 -6.90
N SER A 8 24.36 -9.11 -7.15
CA SER A 8 24.92 -8.66 -8.43
C SER A 8 26.41 -8.33 -8.36
N GLY A 9 26.96 -8.25 -7.14
CA GLY A 9 28.25 -7.61 -6.87
C GLY A 9 28.09 -6.14 -6.45
N GLY A 10 26.98 -5.50 -6.82
CA GLY A 10 26.72 -4.09 -6.52
C GLY A 10 26.40 -3.80 -5.05
N LYS A 11 26.60 -2.53 -4.68
CA LYS A 11 26.31 -1.98 -3.35
C LYS A 11 24.87 -2.23 -2.89
N ASP A 12 23.89 -2.14 -3.79
CA ASP A 12 22.47 -2.18 -3.44
C ASP A 12 22.07 -3.60 -3.00
N SER A 13 22.54 -4.61 -3.72
CA SER A 13 22.32 -6.02 -3.37
C SER A 13 22.92 -6.38 -2.00
N CYS A 14 24.13 -5.87 -1.70
CA CYS A 14 24.78 -6.08 -0.42
C CYS A 14 24.11 -5.28 0.71
N PHE A 15 23.71 -4.04 0.47
CA PHE A 15 23.06 -3.21 1.47
C PHE A 15 21.68 -3.76 1.85
N ASN A 16 20.89 -4.25 0.89
CA ASN A 16 19.61 -4.88 1.21
C ASN A 16 19.77 -6.16 2.04
N LEU A 17 20.88 -6.90 1.87
CA LEU A 17 21.19 -8.03 2.76
C LEU A 17 21.47 -7.57 4.19
N LEU A 18 22.21 -6.47 4.37
CA LEU A 18 22.40 -5.86 5.69
C LEU A 18 21.05 -5.45 6.31
N GLN A 19 20.17 -4.84 5.52
CA GLN A 19 18.82 -4.47 5.96
C GLN A 19 17.98 -5.69 6.37
N CYS A 20 18.05 -6.80 5.61
CA CYS A 20 17.39 -8.05 5.97
C CYS A 20 17.87 -8.57 7.33
N VAL A 21 19.19 -8.55 7.57
CA VAL A 21 19.76 -8.99 8.85
C VAL A 21 19.40 -8.03 9.98
N ALA A 22 19.40 -6.71 9.73
CA ALA A 22 18.96 -5.70 10.71
C ALA A 22 17.48 -5.86 11.09
N ALA A 23 16.64 -6.29 10.14
CA ALA A 23 15.23 -6.66 10.39
C ALA A 23 15.07 -8.05 11.05
N GLY A 24 16.16 -8.68 11.49
CA GLY A 24 16.15 -9.93 12.23
C GLY A 24 16.04 -11.19 11.37
N HIS A 25 16.30 -11.10 10.07
CA HIS A 25 16.38 -12.27 9.20
C HIS A 25 17.77 -12.91 9.21
N GLN A 26 17.87 -14.12 8.66
CA GLN A 26 19.12 -14.85 8.52
C GLN A 26 19.39 -15.12 7.05
N VAL A 27 20.55 -14.69 6.54
CA VAL A 27 20.99 -15.00 5.18
C VAL A 27 21.55 -16.42 5.18
N VAL A 28 20.98 -17.31 4.37
CA VAL A 28 21.37 -18.73 4.32
C VAL A 28 21.94 -19.16 2.97
N ALA A 29 21.72 -18.37 1.92
CA ALA A 29 22.24 -18.61 0.59
C ALA A 29 22.34 -17.29 -0.19
N LEU A 30 23.18 -17.28 -1.22
CA LEU A 30 23.22 -16.23 -2.25
C LEU A 30 22.81 -16.84 -3.58
N ALA A 31 22.22 -16.02 -4.45
CA ALA A 31 21.82 -16.40 -5.78
C ALA A 31 22.23 -15.31 -6.78
N ASN A 32 22.79 -15.71 -7.92
CA ASN A 32 23.22 -14.81 -8.98
C ASN A 32 22.86 -15.37 -10.35
N LEU A 33 22.33 -14.51 -11.21
CA LEU A 33 22.25 -14.77 -12.65
C LEU A 33 23.45 -14.12 -13.33
N ALA A 34 24.18 -14.93 -14.09
CA ALA A 34 25.41 -14.55 -14.77
C ALA A 34 25.19 -14.29 -16.26
N PRO A 35 25.85 -13.30 -16.86
CA PRO A 35 25.78 -13.08 -18.29
C PRO A 35 26.40 -14.25 -19.09
N ASN A 36 25.92 -14.46 -20.32
CA ASN A 36 26.41 -15.51 -21.20
C ASN A 36 27.55 -14.99 -22.11
N HIS A 37 28.80 -15.33 -21.77
CA HIS A 37 30.02 -15.11 -22.57
C HIS A 37 30.37 -13.66 -23.01
N THR A 38 29.59 -12.64 -22.67
CA THR A 38 29.92 -11.22 -22.86
C THR A 38 29.89 -10.48 -21.52
N ASP A 39 30.87 -9.58 -21.30
CA ASP A 39 30.97 -8.80 -20.06
C ASP A 39 29.88 -7.71 -19.94
N GLU A 40 29.25 -7.36 -21.06
CA GLU A 40 28.16 -6.38 -21.12
C GLU A 40 26.96 -6.99 -21.86
N LEU A 41 25.81 -6.96 -21.21
CA LEU A 41 24.49 -7.31 -21.76
C LEU A 41 23.56 -6.12 -21.54
N ASP A 42 22.72 -5.81 -22.53
CA ASP A 42 21.59 -4.88 -22.40
C ASP A 42 20.43 -5.53 -21.61
N SER A 43 20.70 -5.94 -20.35
CA SER A 43 19.67 -6.45 -19.43
C SER A 43 19.09 -5.31 -18.60
N TYR A 44 17.76 -5.24 -18.53
CA TYR A 44 17.04 -4.30 -17.66
C TYR A 44 16.99 -4.80 -16.20
N MET A 45 17.24 -6.09 -15.98
CA MET A 45 17.12 -6.73 -14.67
C MET A 45 18.45 -6.88 -13.94
N TYR A 46 19.55 -7.15 -14.66
CA TYR A 46 20.77 -7.66 -14.04
C TYR A 46 22.01 -6.87 -14.43
N GLN A 47 22.86 -6.63 -13.43
CA GLN A 47 24.20 -6.13 -13.62
C GLN A 47 25.05 -7.16 -14.38
N SER A 48 25.65 -6.77 -15.50
CA SER A 48 26.53 -7.63 -16.30
C SER A 48 28.01 -7.43 -15.97
N VAL A 49 28.41 -6.19 -15.66
CA VAL A 49 29.80 -5.84 -15.34
C VAL A 49 30.15 -6.22 -13.90
N GLY A 50 31.36 -6.73 -13.67
CA GLY A 50 31.86 -7.09 -12.35
C GLY A 50 31.42 -8.47 -11.85
N HIS A 51 30.74 -9.26 -12.69
CA HIS A 51 30.27 -10.60 -12.33
C HIS A 51 31.42 -11.57 -11.96
N MET A 52 32.64 -11.31 -12.42
CA MET A 52 33.83 -12.16 -12.21
C MET A 52 34.19 -12.35 -10.73
N GLY A 53 33.90 -11.37 -9.86
CA GLY A 53 34.21 -11.44 -8.44
C GLY A 53 33.08 -12.00 -7.57
N VAL A 54 31.88 -12.23 -8.11
CA VAL A 54 30.69 -12.59 -7.32
C VAL A 54 30.84 -13.95 -6.64
N GLU A 55 31.60 -14.87 -7.21
CA GLU A 55 31.87 -16.19 -6.60
C GLU A 55 32.54 -16.08 -5.24
N MET A 56 33.34 -15.03 -5.03
CA MET A 56 34.02 -14.77 -3.76
C MET A 56 33.04 -14.39 -2.64
N TYR A 57 31.82 -13.96 -2.96
CA TYR A 57 30.82 -13.56 -1.96
C TYR A 57 30.34 -14.74 -1.12
N ALA A 58 30.33 -15.96 -1.67
CA ALA A 58 30.01 -17.17 -0.90
C ALA A 58 30.94 -17.32 0.30
N GLU A 59 32.24 -17.24 0.06
CA GLU A 59 33.26 -17.32 1.11
C GLU A 59 33.32 -16.07 1.98
N ALA A 60 33.11 -14.89 1.39
CA ALA A 60 33.11 -13.64 2.13
C ALA A 60 31.98 -13.60 3.15
N VAL A 61 30.77 -14.01 2.79
CA VAL A 61 29.61 -14.06 3.71
C VAL A 61 29.61 -15.32 4.56
N GLY A 62 30.15 -16.43 4.05
CA GLY A 62 30.13 -17.74 4.69
C GLY A 62 28.83 -18.52 4.46
N VAL A 63 28.26 -18.42 3.25
CA VAL A 63 27.02 -19.11 2.82
C VAL A 63 27.19 -19.64 1.39
N PRO A 64 26.44 -20.68 0.97
CA PRO A 64 26.50 -21.17 -0.41
C PRO A 64 26.02 -20.12 -1.43
N LEU A 65 26.67 -20.09 -2.60
CA LEU A 65 26.22 -19.33 -3.78
C LEU A 65 25.65 -20.28 -4.83
N PHE A 66 24.48 -19.94 -5.35
CA PHE A 66 23.82 -20.58 -6.48
C PHE A 66 23.93 -19.66 -7.68
N ARG A 67 24.42 -20.20 -8.80
CA ARG A 67 24.70 -19.40 -9.99
C ARG A 67 24.17 -20.09 -11.23
N ARG A 68 23.42 -19.36 -12.05
CA ARG A 68 22.93 -19.82 -13.36
C ARG A 68 23.27 -18.79 -14.42
N VAL A 69 23.49 -19.25 -15.64
CA VAL A 69 23.72 -18.37 -16.80
C VAL A 69 22.36 -17.94 -17.35
N ILE A 70 22.23 -16.64 -17.67
CA ILE A 70 21.05 -16.07 -18.32
C ILE A 70 20.95 -16.67 -19.73
N GLN A 71 19.81 -17.28 -20.04
CA GLN A 71 19.50 -17.83 -21.37
C GLN A 71 18.43 -17.00 -22.08
N GLY A 72 17.49 -16.43 -21.32
CA GLY A 72 16.44 -15.57 -21.82
C GLY A 72 16.90 -14.16 -22.13
N SER A 73 16.00 -13.35 -22.69
CA SER A 73 16.20 -11.92 -22.96
C SER A 73 15.10 -11.08 -22.32
N SER A 74 15.27 -9.75 -22.26
CA SER A 74 14.23 -8.85 -21.76
C SER A 74 13.11 -8.72 -22.80
N LEU A 75 12.09 -9.59 -22.75
CA LEU A 75 11.00 -9.64 -23.74
C LEU A 75 9.82 -8.77 -23.32
N ASN A 76 9.39 -8.91 -22.07
CA ASN A 76 8.22 -8.17 -21.56
C ASN A 76 8.66 -6.82 -20.97
N THR A 77 9.15 -5.87 -21.78
CA THR A 77 9.73 -4.61 -21.25
C THR A 77 8.71 -3.50 -21.02
N THR A 78 7.57 -3.55 -21.71
CA THR A 78 6.59 -2.45 -21.75
C THR A 78 5.45 -2.59 -20.74
N SER A 79 5.25 -3.80 -20.19
CA SER A 79 4.20 -4.03 -19.20
C SER A 79 4.68 -3.72 -17.79
N ILE A 80 3.83 -2.99 -17.05
CA ILE A 80 4.00 -2.73 -15.61
C ILE A 80 3.91 -4.05 -14.83
N THR A 81 3.12 -5.01 -15.31
CA THR A 81 2.98 -6.34 -14.70
C THR A 81 3.69 -7.41 -15.49
N TYR A 82 4.26 -8.39 -14.81
CA TYR A 82 4.86 -9.54 -15.46
C TYR A 82 3.89 -10.73 -15.52
N ASN A 83 3.72 -11.29 -16.71
CA ASN A 83 3.15 -12.61 -16.91
C ASN A 83 4.29 -13.55 -17.32
N PRO A 84 4.31 -14.81 -16.87
CA PRO A 84 5.33 -15.77 -17.28
C PRO A 84 5.43 -15.84 -18.80
N THR A 85 6.61 -15.50 -19.31
CA THR A 85 6.89 -15.43 -20.75
C THR A 85 8.03 -16.38 -21.06
N GLU A 86 7.77 -17.36 -21.92
CA GLU A 86 8.80 -18.29 -22.37
C GLU A 86 9.96 -17.55 -23.06
N GLY A 87 11.19 -17.87 -22.66
CA GLY A 87 12.39 -17.22 -23.19
C GLY A 87 12.73 -15.86 -22.57
N ASP A 88 11.99 -15.40 -21.56
CA ASP A 88 12.30 -14.16 -20.84
C ASP A 88 13.26 -14.42 -19.65
N GLU A 89 14.17 -13.49 -19.40
CA GLU A 89 15.20 -13.58 -18.34
C GLU A 89 14.63 -13.72 -16.92
N VAL A 90 13.36 -13.40 -16.70
CA VAL A 90 12.66 -13.62 -15.42
C VAL A 90 12.39 -15.10 -15.16
N GLU A 91 12.22 -15.92 -16.20
CA GLU A 91 12.04 -17.36 -16.01
C GLU A 91 13.35 -18.06 -15.62
N ASP A 92 14.50 -17.51 -16.02
CA ASP A 92 15.81 -17.97 -15.52
C ASP A 92 15.94 -17.73 -14.02
N LEU A 93 15.42 -16.60 -13.52
CA LEU A 93 15.38 -16.30 -12.09
C LEU A 93 14.44 -17.26 -11.35
N TYR A 94 13.29 -17.59 -11.94
CA TYR A 94 12.39 -18.60 -11.39
C TYR A 94 13.09 -19.95 -11.23
N LEU A 95 13.80 -20.41 -12.26
CA LEU A 95 14.54 -21.68 -12.20
C LEU A 95 15.68 -21.63 -11.18
N LEU A 96 16.40 -20.51 -11.07
CA LEU A 96 17.45 -20.31 -10.06
C LEU A 96 16.89 -20.41 -8.64
N LEU A 97 15.84 -19.67 -8.33
CA LEU A 97 15.26 -19.65 -7.00
C LEU A 97 14.58 -20.97 -6.64
N LYS A 98 14.00 -21.67 -7.62
CA LYS A 98 13.51 -23.03 -7.43
C LYS A 98 14.63 -24.00 -7.04
N GLU A 99 15.78 -23.93 -7.73
CA GLU A 99 16.95 -24.73 -7.39
C GLU A 99 17.46 -24.42 -5.97
N VAL A 100 17.47 -23.15 -5.57
CA VAL A 100 17.80 -22.76 -4.19
C VAL A 100 16.84 -23.40 -3.19
N GLN A 101 15.53 -23.36 -3.42
CA GLN A 101 14.53 -24.00 -2.54
C GLN A 101 14.70 -25.52 -2.42
N GLU A 102 15.13 -26.17 -3.49
CA GLU A 102 15.36 -27.62 -3.50
C GLU A 102 16.59 -28.02 -2.65
N LYS A 103 17.61 -27.16 -2.57
CA LYS A 103 18.87 -27.44 -1.84
C LYS A 103 18.99 -26.74 -0.48
N CYS A 104 18.23 -25.68 -0.25
CA CYS A 104 18.28 -24.85 0.95
C CYS A 104 16.86 -24.51 1.41
N GLN A 105 16.64 -24.52 2.72
CA GLN A 105 15.37 -24.08 3.27
C GLN A 105 15.34 -22.55 3.31
N VAL A 106 14.59 -21.94 2.39
CA VAL A 106 14.44 -20.49 2.24
C VAL A 106 12.98 -20.09 2.31
N ASP A 107 12.70 -18.98 2.98
CA ASP A 107 11.36 -18.44 3.17
C ASP A 107 11.16 -17.13 2.40
N ALA A 108 12.26 -16.45 2.05
CA ALA A 108 12.24 -15.12 1.48
C ALA A 108 13.44 -14.83 0.57
N VAL A 109 13.29 -13.82 -0.29
CA VAL A 109 14.28 -13.36 -1.27
C VAL A 109 14.62 -11.90 -0.98
N SER A 110 15.90 -11.59 -0.77
CA SER A 110 16.40 -10.22 -0.67
C SER A 110 16.67 -9.64 -2.07
N VAL A 111 16.12 -8.45 -2.34
CA VAL A 111 16.20 -7.77 -3.64
C VAL A 111 16.77 -6.36 -3.47
N GLY A 112 17.82 -6.05 -4.23
CA GLY A 112 18.50 -4.76 -4.20
C GLY A 112 17.82 -3.62 -4.96
N ALA A 113 16.50 -3.65 -5.16
CA ALA A 113 15.79 -2.62 -5.93
C ALA A 113 15.52 -1.35 -5.09
N VAL A 114 15.87 -0.17 -5.61
CA VAL A 114 15.71 1.11 -4.90
C VAL A 114 14.49 1.88 -5.36
N LEU A 115 14.30 2.09 -6.67
CA LEU A 115 13.16 2.83 -7.21
C LEU A 115 12.42 2.08 -8.32
N SER A 116 13.10 1.20 -9.04
CA SER A 116 12.60 0.47 -10.19
C SER A 116 11.43 -0.45 -9.86
N ASP A 117 10.23 -0.02 -10.26
CA ASP A 117 9.03 -0.87 -10.24
C ASP A 117 9.17 -2.08 -11.17
N TYR A 118 9.90 -1.91 -12.29
CA TYR A 118 10.15 -2.97 -13.26
C TYR A 118 10.84 -4.18 -12.63
N GLN A 119 11.93 -3.95 -11.89
CA GLN A 119 12.69 -5.02 -11.25
C GLN A 119 11.90 -5.66 -10.12
N ARG A 120 11.31 -4.83 -9.25
CA ARG A 120 10.54 -5.30 -8.10
C ARG A 120 9.39 -6.21 -8.51
N VAL A 121 8.53 -5.79 -9.46
CA VAL A 121 7.33 -6.55 -9.85
C VAL A 121 7.69 -7.92 -10.45
N ARG A 122 8.82 -8.03 -11.17
CA ARG A 122 9.30 -9.30 -11.72
C ARG A 122 9.76 -10.26 -10.64
N VAL A 123 10.53 -9.77 -9.67
CA VAL A 123 10.96 -10.61 -8.55
C VAL A 123 9.76 -10.99 -7.66
N GLU A 124 8.84 -10.07 -7.41
CA GLU A 124 7.58 -10.36 -6.69
C GLU A 124 6.74 -11.44 -7.39
N ASN A 125 6.66 -11.41 -8.73
CA ASN A 125 5.98 -12.46 -9.50
C ASN A 125 6.62 -13.84 -9.28
N VAL A 126 7.95 -13.92 -9.40
CA VAL A 126 8.70 -15.17 -9.16
C VAL A 126 8.50 -15.65 -7.73
N CYS A 127 8.61 -14.75 -6.75
CA CYS A 127 8.41 -15.05 -5.34
C CYS A 127 7.01 -15.60 -5.06
N SER A 128 5.97 -14.95 -5.62
CA SER A 128 4.58 -15.38 -5.49
C SER A 128 4.36 -16.81 -6.02
N ARG A 129 4.92 -17.14 -7.19
CA ARG A 129 4.84 -18.48 -7.79
C ARG A 129 5.56 -19.56 -6.97
N LEU A 130 6.61 -19.18 -6.25
CA LEU A 130 7.42 -20.08 -5.42
C LEU A 130 7.00 -20.08 -3.93
N GLY A 131 5.99 -19.29 -3.55
CA GLY A 131 5.58 -19.13 -2.15
C GLY A 131 6.64 -18.46 -1.26
N LEU A 132 7.50 -17.62 -1.84
CA LEU A 132 8.54 -16.86 -1.14
C LEU A 132 8.07 -15.43 -0.84
N VAL A 133 8.61 -14.84 0.23
CA VAL A 133 8.41 -13.41 0.53
C VAL A 133 9.49 -12.56 -0.14
N CYS A 134 9.10 -11.51 -0.86
CA CYS A 134 10.04 -10.54 -1.42
C CYS A 134 10.42 -9.50 -0.35
N LEU A 135 11.73 -9.28 -0.13
CA LEU A 135 12.28 -8.31 0.82
C LEU A 135 13.03 -7.21 0.08
N ALA A 136 12.40 -6.04 -0.05
CA ALA A 136 12.90 -4.87 -0.78
C ALA A 136 12.95 -3.65 0.16
N TYR A 137 13.81 -3.71 1.17
CA TYR A 137 13.88 -2.72 2.25
C TYR A 137 14.24 -1.31 1.80
N MET A 138 14.93 -1.18 0.67
CA MET A 138 15.35 0.10 0.10
C MET A 138 14.30 0.76 -0.80
N TRP A 139 13.25 0.03 -1.18
CA TRP A 139 12.34 0.48 -2.21
C TRP A 139 11.60 1.77 -1.81
N ARG A 140 11.61 2.77 -2.71
CA ARG A 140 11.06 4.13 -2.55
C ARG A 140 11.68 4.95 -1.41
N ARG A 141 12.85 4.58 -0.90
CA ARG A 141 13.62 5.43 0.02
C ARG A 141 14.37 6.54 -0.72
N ASP A 142 14.73 7.60 0.00
CA ASP A 142 15.55 8.68 -0.57
C ASP A 142 16.96 8.16 -0.90
N GLN A 143 17.41 8.40 -2.13
CA GLN A 143 18.67 7.85 -2.65
C GLN A 143 19.90 8.50 -2.02
N SER A 144 19.78 9.75 -1.57
CA SER A 144 20.84 10.51 -0.88
C SER A 144 21.04 9.95 0.53
N GLU A 145 19.95 9.78 1.26
CA GLU A 145 19.93 9.13 2.59
C GLU A 145 20.48 7.70 2.49
N LEU A 146 20.04 6.92 1.50
CA LEU A 146 20.53 5.55 1.28
C LEU A 146 22.05 5.50 1.07
N LEU A 147 22.60 6.33 0.18
CA LEU A 147 24.04 6.33 -0.07
C LEU A 147 24.84 6.73 1.18
N GLN A 148 24.33 7.70 1.94
CA GLN A 148 24.93 8.11 3.22
C GLN A 148 24.90 6.96 4.24
N GLU A 149 23.78 6.25 4.37
CA GLU A 149 23.66 5.10 5.26
C GLU A 149 24.60 3.95 4.87
N MET A 150 24.73 3.65 3.57
CA MET A 150 25.69 2.65 3.06
C MET A 150 27.12 2.99 3.49
N VAL A 151 27.54 4.24 3.29
CA VAL A 151 28.88 4.68 3.69
C VAL A 151 29.04 4.65 5.22
N ALA A 152 28.04 5.14 5.97
CA ALA A 152 28.08 5.22 7.41
C ALA A 152 28.14 3.83 8.08
N CYS A 153 27.48 2.82 7.51
CA CYS A 153 27.54 1.46 8.04
C CYS A 153 28.80 0.69 7.61
N GLY A 154 29.73 1.33 6.89
CA GLY A 154 30.97 0.69 6.45
C GLY A 154 30.80 -0.27 5.26
N LEU A 155 29.82 -0.04 4.39
CA LEU A 155 29.78 -0.68 3.08
C LEU A 155 30.84 -0.05 2.18
N ASP A 156 31.87 -0.83 1.84
CA ASP A 156 32.94 -0.43 0.95
C ASP A 156 32.71 -1.01 -0.44
N ALA A 157 32.39 -0.14 -1.40
CA ALA A 157 32.19 -0.51 -2.79
C ALA A 157 32.88 0.50 -3.70
N ILE A 158 33.41 0.02 -4.82
CA ILE A 158 34.07 0.84 -5.84
C ILE A 158 33.22 0.95 -7.09
N LEU A 159 33.32 2.09 -7.80
CA LEU A 159 32.70 2.26 -9.12
C LEU A 159 33.44 1.39 -10.14
N ILE A 160 32.71 0.49 -10.79
CA ILE A 160 33.24 -0.41 -11.83
C ILE A 160 32.69 -0.13 -13.22
N LYS A 161 31.63 0.67 -13.33
CA LYS A 161 31.11 1.17 -14.61
C LYS A 161 30.65 2.60 -14.41
N VAL A 162 30.81 3.44 -15.41
CA VAL A 162 30.17 4.75 -15.52
C VAL A 162 29.59 4.90 -16.92
N ALA A 163 28.40 5.47 -17.01
CA ALA A 163 27.67 5.64 -18.26
C ALA A 163 26.76 6.89 -18.25
N ALA A 164 27.17 7.95 -17.55
CA ALA A 164 26.37 9.17 -17.44
C ALA A 164 27.22 10.43 -17.59
N ILE A 165 26.58 11.48 -18.11
CA ILE A 165 27.20 12.80 -18.24
C ILE A 165 27.72 13.30 -16.89
N GLY A 166 28.95 13.82 -16.89
CA GLY A 166 29.62 14.27 -15.68
C GLY A 166 30.33 13.16 -14.91
N LEU A 167 30.21 11.89 -15.31
CA LEU A 167 31.09 10.81 -14.85
C LEU A 167 32.13 10.50 -15.92
N HIS A 168 33.41 10.50 -15.55
CA HIS A 168 34.50 10.25 -16.49
C HIS A 168 35.26 8.98 -16.10
N PRO A 169 35.41 7.99 -17.00
CA PRO A 169 36.06 6.71 -16.71
C PRO A 169 37.41 6.85 -16.00
N ARG A 170 38.36 7.60 -16.58
CA ARG A 170 39.72 7.80 -16.02
C ARG A 170 39.75 8.50 -14.66
N LYS A 171 38.72 9.26 -14.32
CA LYS A 171 38.68 10.03 -13.06
C LYS A 171 37.99 9.25 -11.95
N HIS A 172 36.94 8.49 -12.27
CA HIS A 172 35.99 7.98 -11.28
C HIS A 172 35.99 6.46 -11.12
N LEU A 173 36.34 5.69 -12.17
CA LEU A 173 36.42 4.24 -12.04
C LEU A 173 37.47 3.84 -10.99
N GLY A 174 37.12 2.86 -10.15
CA GLY A 174 37.94 2.37 -9.05
C GLY A 174 37.86 3.23 -7.77
N ARG A 175 37.22 4.40 -7.81
CA ARG A 175 36.97 5.18 -6.59
C ARG A 175 35.86 4.53 -5.77
N SER A 176 36.01 4.62 -4.45
CA SER A 176 34.98 4.15 -3.52
C SER A 176 33.75 5.05 -3.53
N ILE A 177 32.59 4.49 -3.19
CA ILE A 177 31.34 5.24 -3.05
C ILE A 177 31.46 6.36 -2.00
N SER A 178 32.26 6.15 -0.94
CA SER A 178 32.51 7.17 0.09
C SER A 178 33.26 8.38 -0.46
N GLN A 179 34.27 8.15 -1.32
CA GLN A 179 35.00 9.20 -2.03
C GLN A 179 34.13 9.92 -3.07
N MET A 180 33.17 9.20 -3.66
CA MET A 180 32.31 9.72 -4.72
C MET A 180 31.05 10.41 -4.20
N MET A 181 30.62 10.16 -2.96
CA MET A 181 29.35 10.63 -2.39
C MET A 181 29.11 12.14 -2.61
N SER A 182 30.02 13.00 -2.17
CA SER A 182 29.88 14.45 -2.34
C SER A 182 29.93 14.92 -3.80
N TYR A 183 30.54 14.14 -4.69
CA TYR A 183 30.56 14.43 -6.11
C TYR A 183 29.22 14.07 -6.76
N LEU A 184 28.66 12.90 -6.41
CA LEU A 184 27.38 12.43 -6.94
C LEU A 184 26.22 13.36 -6.56
N GLU A 185 26.21 13.90 -5.34
CA GLU A 185 25.23 14.93 -4.94
C GLU A 185 25.30 16.19 -5.83
N LYS A 186 26.51 16.65 -6.16
CA LYS A 186 26.68 17.79 -7.08
C LYS A 186 26.20 17.44 -8.49
N MET A 187 26.37 16.19 -8.93
CA MET A 187 25.88 15.74 -10.23
C MET A 187 24.35 15.60 -10.24
N LYS A 188 23.72 15.21 -9.12
CA LYS A 188 22.26 15.24 -8.95
C LYS A 188 21.72 16.66 -9.14
N GLU A 189 22.34 17.65 -8.51
CA GLU A 189 21.93 19.06 -8.65
C GLU A 189 22.11 19.59 -10.07
N LYS A 190 23.23 19.24 -10.72
CA LYS A 190 23.61 19.83 -12.02
C LYS A 190 23.01 19.12 -13.23
N TYR A 191 22.90 17.80 -13.16
CA TYR A 191 22.54 16.94 -14.29
C TYR A 191 21.36 16.01 -13.99
N HIS A 192 20.72 16.14 -12.83
CA HIS A 192 19.65 15.24 -12.36
C HIS A 192 20.06 13.76 -12.32
N LEU A 193 21.36 13.51 -12.12
CA LEU A 193 21.92 12.17 -11.97
C LEU A 193 21.34 11.48 -10.71
N ASN A 194 20.98 10.20 -10.82
CA ASN A 194 20.58 9.44 -9.65
C ASN A 194 21.79 9.13 -8.78
N VAL A 195 21.79 9.59 -7.52
CA VAL A 195 22.92 9.42 -6.58
C VAL A 195 23.24 7.95 -6.32
N CYS A 196 22.24 7.06 -6.37
CA CYS A 196 22.43 5.62 -6.24
C CYS A 196 22.68 4.91 -7.59
N GLY A 197 22.70 5.60 -8.74
CA GLY A 197 22.99 4.97 -10.03
C GLY A 197 21.90 4.05 -10.58
N GLU A 198 20.64 4.22 -10.13
CA GLU A 198 19.50 3.36 -10.49
C GLU A 198 19.23 3.25 -12.00
N GLY A 199 19.52 4.30 -12.77
CA GLY A 199 19.34 4.34 -14.22
C GLY A 199 20.50 3.71 -15.00
N GLY A 200 21.41 3.02 -14.32
CA GLY A 200 22.66 2.52 -14.90
C GLY A 200 23.71 3.61 -15.08
N GLU A 201 23.57 4.76 -14.41
CA GLU A 201 24.54 5.86 -14.51
C GLU A 201 25.94 5.44 -14.07
N TYR A 202 26.00 4.54 -13.08
CA TYR A 202 27.21 3.84 -12.68
C TYR A 202 26.85 2.50 -12.03
N GLU A 203 27.77 1.54 -12.10
CA GLU A 203 27.67 0.27 -11.38
C GLU A 203 28.82 0.14 -10.39
N THR A 204 28.63 -0.71 -9.38
CA THR A 204 29.61 -0.88 -8.29
C THR A 204 29.98 -2.34 -8.07
N PHE A 205 31.12 -2.55 -7.43
CA PHE A 205 31.50 -3.83 -6.86
C PHE A 205 31.82 -3.66 -5.37
N THR A 206 31.16 -4.42 -4.51
CA THR A 206 31.33 -4.35 -3.05
C THR A 206 32.54 -5.20 -2.64
N LEU A 207 33.50 -4.56 -1.97
CA LEU A 207 34.75 -5.16 -1.51
C LEU A 207 34.65 -5.65 -0.06
N ASP A 208 33.97 -4.89 0.79
CA ASP A 208 33.70 -5.28 2.18
C ASP A 208 32.38 -4.69 2.65
N CYS A 209 31.74 -5.36 3.60
CA CYS A 209 30.63 -4.80 4.36
C CYS A 209 30.55 -5.49 5.73
N PRO A 210 29.71 -5.00 6.67
CA PRO A 210 29.59 -5.61 8.00
C PRO A 210 29.23 -7.09 7.98
N LEU A 211 28.51 -7.56 6.96
CA LEU A 211 28.12 -8.98 6.82
C LEU A 211 29.27 -9.88 6.36
N PHE A 212 30.34 -9.31 5.79
CA PHE A 212 31.47 -10.08 5.26
C PHE A 212 32.42 -10.48 6.40
N ARG A 213 32.75 -11.76 6.46
CA ARG A 213 33.80 -12.39 7.27
C ARG A 213 35.19 -12.27 6.64
N LYS A 214 35.26 -12.17 5.32
CA LYS A 214 36.49 -11.91 4.57
C LYS A 214 36.24 -10.70 3.66
N ARG A 215 37.20 -9.79 3.59
CA ARG A 215 37.17 -8.67 2.64
C ARG A 215 37.82 -9.07 1.33
N ILE A 216 37.37 -8.48 0.23
CA ILE A 216 37.96 -8.68 -1.10
C ILE A 216 38.95 -7.56 -1.36
N VAL A 217 40.17 -7.91 -1.73
CA VAL A 217 41.22 -6.96 -2.13
C VAL A 217 41.45 -7.10 -3.63
N VAL A 218 41.44 -5.96 -4.31
CA VAL A 218 41.73 -5.88 -5.75
C VAL A 218 43.21 -5.56 -5.95
N HIS A 219 43.94 -6.48 -6.58
CA HIS A 219 45.37 -6.30 -6.90
C HIS A 219 45.58 -5.72 -8.29
N LYS A 220 44.75 -6.14 -9.25
CA LYS A 220 44.87 -5.72 -10.65
C LYS A 220 43.51 -5.45 -11.29
N THR A 221 43.44 -4.36 -12.03
CA THR A 221 42.27 -3.96 -12.82
C THR A 221 42.68 -3.61 -14.25
N GLU A 222 41.80 -3.85 -15.21
CA GLU A 222 41.95 -3.41 -16.59
C GLU A 222 40.76 -2.53 -16.97
N MET A 223 41.03 -1.32 -17.46
CA MET A 223 39.97 -0.37 -17.84
C MET A 223 39.64 -0.53 -19.33
N VAL A 224 38.36 -0.65 -19.62
CA VAL A 224 37.82 -0.63 -20.98
C VAL A 224 37.04 0.65 -21.16
N GLU A 225 37.50 1.52 -22.08
CA GLU A 225 36.78 2.72 -22.48
C GLU A 225 35.99 2.42 -23.75
N THR A 226 34.70 2.74 -23.74
CA THR A 226 33.85 2.73 -24.94
C THR A 226 33.68 4.18 -25.44
N ALA A 227 32.81 4.42 -26.42
CA ALA A 227 32.65 5.74 -26.98
C ALA A 227 31.96 6.71 -25.99
N GLY A 228 32.54 7.90 -25.80
CA GLY A 228 31.98 8.97 -24.97
C GLY A 228 32.41 8.90 -23.50
N ASP A 229 31.52 9.26 -22.59
CA ASP A 229 31.73 9.22 -21.12
C ASP A 229 31.40 7.84 -20.52
N VAL A 230 31.56 6.76 -21.30
CA VAL A 230 31.20 5.40 -20.93
C VAL A 230 32.45 4.53 -20.80
N GLY A 231 32.54 3.76 -19.72
CA GLY A 231 33.64 2.82 -19.51
C GLY A 231 33.47 1.98 -18.26
N TYR A 232 34.20 0.86 -18.20
CA TYR A 232 34.14 -0.09 -17.10
C TYR A 232 35.50 -0.68 -16.71
N LEU A 233 35.55 -1.32 -15.54
CA LEU A 233 36.71 -2.01 -14.99
C LEU A 233 36.49 -3.53 -14.97
N ASN A 234 37.44 -4.24 -15.56
CA ASN A 234 37.62 -5.66 -15.37
C ASN A 234 38.55 -5.90 -14.18
N LEU A 235 38.03 -6.59 -13.15
CA LEU A 235 38.80 -6.97 -11.96
C LEU A 235 39.51 -8.31 -12.24
N THR A 236 40.80 -8.26 -12.57
CA THR A 236 41.53 -9.43 -13.10
C THR A 236 42.29 -10.21 -12.03
N GLU A 237 42.60 -9.58 -10.89
CA GLU A 237 43.27 -10.23 -9.77
C GLU A 237 42.64 -9.79 -8.45
N LEU A 238 41.99 -10.74 -7.78
CA LEU A 238 41.24 -10.55 -6.54
C LEU A 238 41.72 -11.53 -5.46
N GLU A 239 41.77 -11.10 -4.21
CA GLU A 239 42.13 -11.93 -3.06
C GLU A 239 41.12 -11.78 -1.91
N LEU A 240 40.78 -12.88 -1.23
CA LEU A 240 40.01 -12.85 0.01
C LEU A 240 40.93 -12.79 1.23
N ILE A 241 40.75 -11.78 2.07
CA ILE A 241 41.49 -11.62 3.33
C ILE A 241 40.52 -11.73 4.50
N SER A 242 40.77 -12.68 5.41
CA SER A 242 39.97 -12.85 6.63
C SER A 242 39.99 -11.62 7.53
N LYS A 243 38.83 -11.30 8.12
CA LYS A 243 38.68 -10.26 9.13
C LYS A 243 38.84 -10.87 10.52
N ASP A 244 39.26 -10.04 11.48
CA ASP A 244 39.35 -10.43 12.89
C ASP A 244 37.96 -10.39 13.52
N ILE A 245 37.15 -11.43 13.25
CA ILE A 245 35.80 -11.60 13.78
C ILE A 245 35.80 -12.85 14.66
N PRO A 246 35.40 -12.76 15.94
CA PRO A 246 35.38 -13.91 16.83
C PRO A 246 34.58 -15.08 16.24
N GLU A 247 35.10 -16.29 16.40
CA GLU A 247 34.39 -17.51 16.01
C GLU A 247 33.03 -17.59 16.71
N GLY A 248 32.00 -17.98 15.97
CA GLY A 248 30.64 -18.05 16.49
C GLY A 248 29.84 -16.74 16.48
N THR A 249 30.45 -15.58 16.18
CA THR A 249 29.71 -14.32 16.03
C THR A 249 28.62 -14.46 14.97
N SER A 250 27.37 -14.19 15.32
CA SER A 250 26.21 -14.28 14.44
C SER A 250 26.15 -13.13 13.42
N GLN A 251 25.42 -13.33 12.32
CA GLN A 251 25.19 -12.27 11.33
C GLN A 251 24.53 -11.03 11.97
N GLN A 252 23.59 -11.24 12.89
CA GLN A 252 22.89 -10.17 13.58
C GLN A 252 23.82 -9.35 14.47
N GLU A 253 24.75 -9.99 15.20
CA GLU A 253 25.76 -9.28 16.01
C GLU A 253 26.70 -8.45 15.12
N MET A 254 27.14 -9.02 13.99
CA MET A 254 27.99 -8.31 13.02
C MET A 254 27.32 -7.06 12.47
N VAL A 255 26.04 -7.14 12.08
CA VAL A 255 25.30 -6.00 11.53
C VAL A 255 24.88 -4.99 12.62
N ARG A 256 24.49 -5.43 13.82
CA ARG A 256 24.18 -4.51 14.93
C ARG A 256 25.35 -3.60 15.29
N ALA A 257 26.58 -4.14 15.23
CA ALA A 257 27.79 -3.37 15.50
C ALA A 257 28.03 -2.21 14.51
N SER A 258 27.42 -2.24 13.31
CA SER A 258 27.56 -1.16 12.33
C SER A 258 26.63 0.03 12.57
N GLY A 259 25.74 -0.03 13.58
CA GLY A 259 24.77 1.03 13.85
C GLY A 259 23.71 1.19 12.76
N LEU A 260 23.48 0.16 11.93
CA LEU A 260 22.48 0.22 10.86
C LEU A 260 21.08 0.33 11.47
N ARG A 261 20.24 1.18 10.87
CA ARG A 261 18.85 1.36 11.29
C ARG A 261 18.05 0.07 11.17
N THR A 262 17.27 -0.19 12.20
CA THR A 262 16.23 -1.22 12.26
C THR A 262 14.91 -0.69 11.69
N PRO A 263 13.95 -1.56 11.32
CA PRO A 263 12.62 -1.13 10.90
C PRO A 263 11.94 -0.13 11.84
N GLU A 264 12.15 -0.25 13.15
CA GLU A 264 11.58 0.62 14.17
C GLU A 264 12.15 2.04 14.17
N ASP A 265 13.38 2.23 13.66
CA ASP A 265 14.04 3.55 13.60
C ASP A 265 13.41 4.47 12.53
N PHE A 266 12.60 3.90 11.62
CA PHE A 266 11.79 4.64 10.64
C PHE A 266 10.46 5.17 11.21
N LEU A 267 10.26 5.02 12.52
CA LEU A 267 9.12 5.54 13.27
C LEU A 267 9.54 6.56 14.35
N SER A 268 10.80 7.00 14.36
CA SER A 268 11.34 7.89 15.39
C SER A 268 10.58 9.22 15.50
N ASP A 269 10.08 9.73 14.37
CA ASP A 269 9.21 10.90 14.28
C ASP A 269 7.88 10.71 15.01
N LEU A 270 7.33 9.49 15.02
CA LEU A 270 6.11 9.18 15.75
C LEU A 270 6.34 9.19 17.26
N LYS A 271 7.49 8.67 17.71
CA LYS A 271 7.87 8.62 19.12
C LYS A 271 8.12 10.01 19.71
N LEU A 272 8.81 10.88 18.97
CA LEU A 272 9.03 12.27 19.41
C LEU A 272 7.71 13.05 19.53
N ALA A 273 6.81 12.85 18.56
CA ALA A 273 5.49 13.47 18.60
C ALA A 273 4.60 12.91 19.73
N GLU A 274 4.80 11.66 20.17
CA GLU A 274 4.15 11.11 21.36
C GLU A 274 4.64 11.80 22.64
N GLU A 275 5.95 12.00 22.80
CA GLU A 275 6.54 12.66 23.99
C GLU A 275 6.10 14.12 24.11
N GLU A 276 6.11 14.87 23.01
CA GLU A 276 5.61 16.25 22.96
C GLU A 276 4.11 16.31 23.30
N GLN A 277 3.32 15.35 22.82
CA GLN A 277 1.88 15.32 23.07
C GLN A 277 1.54 14.91 24.49
N GLN A 278 2.22 13.93 25.07
CA GLN A 278 2.04 13.56 26.47
C GLN A 278 2.33 14.76 27.39
N ALA A 279 3.31 15.59 27.05
CA ALA A 279 3.58 16.83 27.78
C ALA A 279 2.45 17.87 27.63
N GLU A 280 1.85 18.00 26.44
CA GLU A 280 0.68 18.87 26.24
C GLU A 280 -0.59 18.37 26.92
N ASP A 281 -0.85 17.07 26.86
CA ASP A 281 -2.05 16.44 27.41
C ASP A 281 -1.98 16.45 28.95
N GLN A 282 -0.82 16.19 29.55
CA GLN A 282 -0.59 16.41 30.99
C GLN A 282 -0.76 17.89 31.40
N ALA A 283 -0.52 18.83 30.48
CA ALA A 283 -0.78 20.25 30.73
C ALA A 283 -2.27 20.61 30.63
N LYS A 284 -3.05 19.89 29.79
CA LYS A 284 -4.49 20.08 29.54
C LYS A 284 -5.39 19.25 30.47
N GLU A 285 -4.91 18.14 31.04
CA GLU A 285 -5.60 17.26 32.00
C GLU A 285 -5.96 17.93 33.34
N ARG A 286 -5.74 19.24 33.49
CA ARG A 286 -6.30 20.02 34.61
C ARG A 286 -7.78 20.39 34.43
N HIS A 287 -8.40 20.13 33.27
CA HIS A 287 -9.85 20.29 33.11
C HIS A 287 -10.41 19.35 32.03
N ILE A 288 -11.52 18.67 32.37
CA ILE A 288 -12.36 17.74 31.59
C ILE A 288 -12.12 16.26 31.96
N GLU A 289 -12.76 15.84 33.05
CA GLU A 289 -13.16 14.45 33.26
C GLU A 289 -14.40 14.21 32.38
N ASP A 290 -14.24 13.51 31.25
CA ASP A 290 -15.38 12.94 30.53
C ASP A 290 -15.69 11.58 31.15
N GLU A 291 -16.85 11.46 31.81
CA GLU A 291 -17.39 10.20 32.34
C GLU A 291 -17.55 9.18 31.21
N CYS A 292 -16.60 8.25 31.10
CA CYS A 292 -16.65 7.14 30.16
C CYS A 292 -17.28 5.92 30.85
N ASP A 293 -18.55 5.68 30.55
CA ASP A 293 -19.26 4.48 30.95
C ASP A 293 -18.68 3.28 30.19
N SER A 294 -17.98 2.39 30.89
CA SER A 294 -17.30 1.20 30.35
C SER A 294 -18.24 0.06 29.91
N ALA A 295 -19.51 0.37 29.65
CA ALA A 295 -20.50 -0.62 29.25
C ALA A 295 -20.09 -1.25 27.91
N ALA A 296 -19.88 -2.57 27.92
CA ALA A 296 -19.67 -3.35 26.72
C ALA A 296 -20.84 -3.11 25.76
N LEU A 297 -20.55 -2.63 24.54
CA LEU A 297 -21.54 -2.49 23.48
C LEU A 297 -21.93 -3.91 23.03
N SER A 298 -22.97 -4.47 23.64
CA SER A 298 -23.57 -5.74 23.22
C SER A 298 -24.55 -5.49 22.07
N CYS A 299 -24.45 -6.27 21.01
CA CYS A 299 -25.45 -6.31 19.94
C CYS A 299 -26.47 -7.40 20.22
N GLU A 300 -27.74 -7.12 19.93
CA GLU A 300 -28.78 -8.13 19.80
C GLU A 300 -28.81 -8.60 18.34
N GLU A 301 -28.96 -9.92 18.11
CA GLU A 301 -29.02 -10.47 16.76
C GLU A 301 -30.34 -10.07 16.07
N GLU A 302 -30.25 -9.36 14.94
CA GLU A 302 -31.38 -9.13 14.03
C GLU A 302 -31.37 -10.17 12.91
N ALA A 303 -32.49 -10.88 12.70
CA ALA A 303 -32.68 -11.71 11.52
C ALA A 303 -33.04 -10.84 10.31
N TRP A 304 -32.46 -11.11 9.14
CA TRP A 304 -32.92 -10.48 7.89
C TRP A 304 -34.06 -11.32 7.31
N GLU A 305 -35.29 -10.82 7.39
CA GLU A 305 -36.49 -11.48 6.84
C GLU A 305 -36.76 -11.08 5.37
N GLY A 306 -37.11 -12.04 4.52
CA GLY A 306 -37.64 -11.80 3.16
C GLY A 306 -36.64 -11.99 2.01
N GLU A 307 -37.05 -12.78 1.00
CA GLU A 307 -36.22 -13.20 -0.14
C GLU A 307 -35.82 -12.07 -1.10
N GLY A 308 -34.54 -12.09 -1.49
CA GLY A 308 -33.96 -11.31 -2.58
C GLY A 308 -33.30 -10.00 -2.12
N ASP A 309 -32.05 -10.07 -1.65
CA ASP A 309 -31.17 -8.89 -1.64
C ASP A 309 -31.03 -8.42 -3.09
N HIS A 310 -31.93 -7.51 -3.50
CA HIS A 310 -31.78 -6.71 -4.70
C HIS A 310 -30.47 -5.96 -4.53
N CYS A 311 -29.46 -6.32 -5.32
CA CYS A 311 -28.19 -5.61 -5.34
C CYS A 311 -28.34 -4.43 -6.31
N PRO A 312 -28.59 -3.20 -5.84
CA PRO A 312 -28.74 -2.07 -6.76
C PRO A 312 -27.42 -1.85 -7.49
N LEU A 313 -27.54 -1.63 -8.80
CA LEU A 313 -26.44 -1.29 -9.69
C LEU A 313 -26.70 0.09 -10.28
N VAL A 314 -25.75 1.00 -10.10
CA VAL A 314 -25.84 2.37 -10.64
C VAL A 314 -24.59 2.69 -11.43
N ARG A 315 -24.78 3.16 -12.66
CA ARG A 315 -23.70 3.54 -13.57
C ARG A 315 -23.59 5.05 -13.69
N THR A 316 -22.36 5.53 -13.76
CA THR A 316 -22.05 6.94 -13.95
C THR A 316 -21.70 7.21 -15.42
N PRO A 317 -21.94 8.44 -15.93
CA PRO A 317 -21.46 8.84 -17.26
C PRO A 317 -19.92 8.72 -17.40
N THR A 318 -19.20 8.93 -16.29
CA THR A 318 -17.74 8.83 -16.18
C THR A 318 -17.21 7.38 -16.22
N GLY A 319 -18.10 6.38 -16.32
CA GLY A 319 -17.75 4.98 -16.51
C GLY A 319 -17.63 4.17 -15.22
N PHE A 320 -17.90 4.77 -14.05
CA PHE A 320 -17.97 4.05 -12.79
C PHE A 320 -19.30 3.28 -12.68
N SER A 321 -19.28 2.19 -11.92
CA SER A 321 -20.45 1.41 -11.59
C SER A 321 -20.38 0.97 -10.13
N PHE A 322 -21.44 1.23 -9.38
CA PHE A 322 -21.56 0.88 -7.97
C PHE A 322 -22.55 -0.27 -7.83
N ILE A 323 -22.12 -1.34 -7.18
CA ILE A 323 -22.91 -2.54 -6.90
C ILE A 323 -22.92 -2.71 -5.38
N SER A 324 -24.09 -2.58 -4.76
CA SER A 324 -24.20 -2.57 -3.29
C SER A 324 -24.87 -3.83 -2.76
N THR A 325 -24.55 -4.17 -1.50
CA THR A 325 -25.24 -5.21 -0.72
C THR A 325 -25.24 -6.60 -1.39
N ILE A 326 -24.07 -7.09 -1.81
CA ILE A 326 -23.91 -8.50 -2.21
C ILE A 326 -23.67 -9.34 -0.96
N SER A 327 -24.74 -9.86 -0.37
CA SER A 327 -24.68 -10.65 0.87
C SER A 327 -24.72 -12.15 0.57
N SER A 328 -23.97 -12.95 1.33
CA SER A 328 -23.99 -14.41 1.20
C SER A 328 -23.54 -15.13 2.48
N ALA A 329 -23.92 -16.41 2.57
CA ALA A 329 -23.44 -17.35 3.58
C ALA A 329 -21.98 -17.79 3.34
N SER A 330 -21.39 -17.50 2.18
CA SER A 330 -19.96 -17.74 1.91
C SER A 330 -19.36 -16.67 0.99
N ALA A 331 -18.06 -16.42 1.10
CA ALA A 331 -17.39 -15.44 0.23
C ALA A 331 -17.19 -15.92 -1.20
N GLU A 332 -17.12 -17.23 -1.43
CA GLU A 332 -17.11 -17.78 -2.79
C GLU A 332 -18.42 -17.46 -3.52
N ASP A 333 -19.56 -17.70 -2.90
CA ASP A 333 -20.88 -17.40 -3.48
C ASP A 333 -21.06 -15.89 -3.72
N ALA A 334 -20.64 -15.04 -2.79
CA ALA A 334 -20.68 -13.59 -2.98
C ALA A 334 -19.83 -13.14 -4.18
N LEU A 335 -18.64 -13.73 -4.36
CA LEU A 335 -17.76 -13.43 -5.48
C LEU A 335 -18.26 -13.99 -6.82
N LEU A 336 -18.99 -15.11 -6.81
CA LEU A 336 -19.67 -15.64 -7.99
C LEU A 336 -20.83 -14.72 -8.40
N LYS A 337 -21.69 -14.32 -7.45
CA LYS A 337 -22.76 -13.35 -7.69
C LYS A 337 -22.21 -12.01 -8.22
N LEU A 338 -21.07 -11.54 -7.69
CA LEU A 338 -20.39 -10.36 -8.24
C LEU A 338 -19.98 -10.56 -9.70
N LYS A 339 -19.42 -11.71 -10.08
CA LYS A 339 -19.03 -11.98 -11.47
C LYS A 339 -20.25 -11.97 -12.40
N GLU A 340 -21.38 -12.53 -11.96
CA GLU A 340 -22.64 -12.51 -12.72
C GLU A 340 -23.16 -11.08 -12.92
N LEU A 341 -23.19 -10.27 -11.86
CA LEU A 341 -23.61 -8.86 -11.93
C LEU A 341 -22.70 -8.03 -12.85
N LEU A 342 -21.37 -8.24 -12.77
CA LEU A 342 -20.42 -7.58 -13.66
C LEU A 342 -20.64 -8.01 -15.12
N ALA A 343 -20.86 -9.30 -15.37
CA ALA A 343 -21.09 -9.81 -16.72
C ALA A 343 -22.37 -9.24 -17.35
N GLY A 344 -23.41 -8.99 -16.55
CA GLY A 344 -24.63 -8.29 -16.98
C GLY A 344 -24.38 -6.89 -17.53
N GLU A 345 -23.28 -6.24 -17.13
CA GLU A 345 -22.86 -4.91 -17.57
C GLU A 345 -21.68 -4.91 -18.56
N ASP A 346 -21.43 -6.05 -19.22
CA ASP A 346 -20.23 -6.29 -20.05
C ASP A 346 -18.91 -5.97 -19.30
N MET A 347 -18.88 -6.19 -17.99
CA MET A 347 -17.70 -6.00 -17.15
C MET A 347 -17.16 -7.34 -16.65
N ALA A 348 -15.95 -7.29 -16.07
CA ALA A 348 -15.27 -8.44 -15.49
C ALA A 348 -14.49 -7.97 -14.25
N VAL A 349 -14.01 -8.92 -13.45
CA VAL A 349 -13.26 -8.67 -12.20
C VAL A 349 -12.08 -7.70 -12.36
N ARG A 350 -11.44 -7.66 -13.54
CA ARG A 350 -10.35 -6.71 -13.85
C ARG A 350 -10.78 -5.24 -13.85
N HIS A 351 -12.07 -4.96 -14.04
CA HIS A 351 -12.64 -3.61 -14.01
C HIS A 351 -12.96 -3.16 -12.58
N VAL A 352 -12.90 -4.06 -11.59
CA VAL A 352 -13.17 -3.69 -10.20
C VAL A 352 -12.06 -2.76 -9.70
N VAL A 353 -12.49 -1.66 -9.07
CA VAL A 353 -11.63 -0.61 -8.51
C VAL A 353 -11.53 -0.79 -7.00
N SER A 354 -12.66 -0.98 -6.31
CA SER A 354 -12.74 -1.08 -4.85
C SER A 354 -13.75 -2.13 -4.40
N VAL A 355 -13.43 -2.84 -3.33
CA VAL A 355 -14.34 -3.74 -2.61
C VAL A 355 -14.34 -3.39 -1.12
N LYS A 356 -15.49 -2.98 -0.57
CA LYS A 356 -15.71 -2.98 0.87
C LYS A 356 -16.28 -4.36 1.24
N MET A 357 -15.58 -5.08 2.08
CA MET A 357 -15.93 -6.42 2.53
C MET A 357 -16.26 -6.36 4.01
N TYR A 358 -17.51 -6.61 4.32
CA TYR A 358 -18.03 -6.69 5.68
C TYR A 358 -18.15 -8.16 6.04
N VAL A 359 -17.49 -8.59 7.11
CA VAL A 359 -17.46 -10.00 7.52
C VAL A 359 -18.14 -10.15 8.87
N GLN A 360 -18.73 -11.33 9.10
CA GLN A 360 -19.34 -11.62 10.40
C GLN A 360 -18.30 -11.89 11.49
N ASP A 361 -17.17 -12.49 11.13
CA ASP A 361 -16.13 -12.93 12.06
C ASP A 361 -14.75 -12.74 11.44
N MET A 362 -13.90 -11.91 12.06
CA MET A 362 -12.55 -11.60 11.58
C MET A 362 -11.60 -12.81 11.68
N THR A 363 -11.95 -13.86 12.43
CA THR A 363 -11.15 -15.10 12.48
C THR A 363 -11.16 -15.84 11.13
N ASP A 364 -12.15 -15.60 10.26
CA ASP A 364 -12.23 -16.15 8.90
C ASP A 364 -11.27 -15.49 7.89
N TYR A 365 -10.56 -14.42 8.27
CA TYR A 365 -9.80 -13.57 7.35
C TYR A 365 -8.84 -14.35 6.43
N ALA A 366 -8.16 -15.37 6.96
CA ALA A 366 -7.24 -16.20 6.18
C ALA A 366 -7.97 -17.05 5.12
N GLN A 367 -9.10 -17.67 5.49
CA GLN A 367 -9.93 -18.44 4.57
C GLN A 367 -10.52 -17.56 3.46
N LEU A 368 -11.01 -16.37 3.84
CA LEU A 368 -11.54 -15.38 2.90
C LEU A 368 -10.49 -14.96 1.87
N ASN A 369 -9.24 -14.71 2.29
CA ASN A 369 -8.14 -14.38 1.38
C ASN A 369 -7.86 -15.51 0.38
N ASN A 370 -7.89 -16.77 0.84
CA ASN A 370 -7.68 -17.93 -0.02
C ASN A 370 -8.76 -18.10 -1.09
N GLN A 371 -10.01 -17.71 -0.79
CA GLN A 371 -11.07 -17.65 -1.80
C GLN A 371 -10.87 -16.45 -2.73
N TYR A 372 -10.66 -15.25 -2.17
CA TYR A 372 -10.56 -14.01 -2.93
C TYR A 372 -9.45 -14.03 -4.00
N ILE A 373 -8.26 -14.57 -3.68
CA ILE A 373 -7.13 -14.63 -4.62
C ILE A 373 -7.40 -15.49 -5.86
N ARG A 374 -8.35 -16.43 -5.80
CA ARG A 374 -8.76 -17.25 -6.96
C ARG A 374 -9.57 -16.45 -7.97
N HIS A 375 -10.16 -15.33 -7.55
CA HIS A 375 -10.99 -14.47 -8.38
C HIS A 375 -10.23 -13.22 -8.86
N PHE A 376 -9.28 -12.73 -8.06
CA PHE A 376 -8.44 -11.58 -8.38
C PHE A 376 -6.96 -11.97 -8.30
N SER A 377 -6.26 -11.97 -9.43
CA SER A 377 -4.86 -12.40 -9.51
C SER A 377 -3.88 -11.24 -9.71
N VAL A 378 -3.99 -10.53 -10.83
CA VAL A 378 -3.07 -9.45 -11.21
C VAL A 378 -3.72 -8.09 -10.92
N ASN A 379 -3.01 -7.22 -10.19
CA ASN A 379 -3.48 -5.89 -9.79
C ASN A 379 -4.92 -5.90 -9.23
N PRO A 380 -5.16 -6.66 -8.14
CA PRO A 380 -6.47 -6.75 -7.51
C PRO A 380 -7.00 -5.35 -7.13
N PRO A 381 -8.31 -5.17 -6.96
CA PRO A 381 -8.87 -3.89 -6.50
C PRO A 381 -8.33 -3.50 -5.12
N VAL A 382 -8.56 -2.25 -4.73
CA VAL A 382 -8.40 -1.90 -3.32
C VAL A 382 -9.46 -2.62 -2.49
N ARG A 383 -9.12 -2.91 -1.23
CA ARG A 383 -10.03 -3.63 -0.34
C ARG A 383 -10.02 -3.03 1.05
N VAL A 384 -11.19 -2.98 1.66
CA VAL A 384 -11.40 -2.81 3.09
C VAL A 384 -12.08 -4.06 3.60
N CYS A 385 -11.64 -4.62 4.72
CA CYS A 385 -12.21 -5.83 5.28
C CYS A 385 -12.37 -5.67 6.79
N VAL A 386 -13.61 -5.49 7.27
CA VAL A 386 -13.89 -5.21 8.69
C VAL A 386 -14.99 -6.13 9.20
N GLU A 387 -14.91 -6.49 10.48
CA GLU A 387 -15.98 -7.24 11.13
C GLU A 387 -17.17 -6.32 11.40
N VAL A 388 -18.38 -6.83 11.24
CA VAL A 388 -19.62 -6.13 11.58
C VAL A 388 -20.65 -7.13 12.08
N PRO A 389 -21.64 -6.71 12.89
CA PRO A 389 -22.71 -7.58 13.40
C PRO A 389 -23.70 -7.97 12.28
N LEU A 390 -23.25 -8.79 11.33
CA LEU A 390 -24.11 -9.42 10.33
C LEU A 390 -24.93 -10.56 10.96
N PRO A 391 -26.16 -10.81 10.48
CA PRO A 391 -26.99 -11.91 10.95
C PRO A 391 -26.29 -13.26 10.81
N SER A 392 -26.66 -14.22 11.64
CA SER A 392 -26.11 -15.59 11.64
C SER A 392 -26.12 -16.29 10.26
N GLN A 393 -27.03 -15.92 9.36
CA GLN A 393 -27.12 -16.51 8.01
C GLN A 393 -26.18 -15.87 6.97
N VAL A 394 -25.59 -14.71 7.28
CA VAL A 394 -24.77 -13.92 6.36
C VAL A 394 -23.33 -13.87 6.89
N ARG A 395 -22.41 -14.53 6.19
CA ARG A 395 -20.98 -14.53 6.55
C ARG A 395 -20.25 -13.32 5.98
N VAL A 396 -20.69 -12.81 4.83
CA VAL A 396 -20.07 -11.68 4.15
C VAL A 396 -21.09 -10.82 3.41
N GLN A 397 -20.87 -9.52 3.40
CA GLN A 397 -21.52 -8.54 2.53
C GLN A 397 -20.46 -7.74 1.76
N LEU A 398 -20.64 -7.58 0.45
CA LEU A 398 -19.75 -6.79 -0.40
C LEU A 398 -20.44 -5.54 -0.94
N ASP A 399 -19.72 -4.42 -0.90
CA ASP A 399 -19.98 -3.26 -1.76
C ASP A 399 -18.83 -3.09 -2.75
N VAL A 400 -19.16 -2.93 -4.02
CA VAL A 400 -18.19 -2.97 -5.10
C VAL A 400 -18.32 -1.72 -5.96
N CYS A 401 -17.17 -1.11 -6.26
CA CYS A 401 -17.03 -0.09 -7.29
C CYS A 401 -16.20 -0.67 -8.43
N ALA A 402 -16.73 -0.63 -9.64
CA ALA A 402 -16.04 -0.99 -10.88
C ALA A 402 -15.94 0.24 -11.80
N TRP A 403 -15.01 0.19 -12.74
CA TRP A 403 -14.87 1.22 -13.76
C TRP A 403 -14.52 0.60 -15.11
N ARG A 404 -15.23 1.04 -16.14
CA ARG A 404 -14.93 0.76 -17.54
C ARG A 404 -15.10 2.04 -18.34
N GLN A 405 -14.16 2.32 -19.23
CA GLN A 405 -14.26 3.47 -20.12
C GLN A 405 -15.57 3.41 -20.91
N SER A 406 -16.35 4.49 -20.83
CA SER A 406 -17.56 4.66 -21.64
C SER A 406 -17.16 4.78 -23.11
N HIS A 407 -17.78 4.00 -23.99
CA HIS A 407 -17.69 4.21 -25.44
C HIS A 407 -18.45 5.49 -25.76
N VAL A 408 -17.81 6.65 -25.65
CA VAL A 408 -18.37 7.88 -26.21
C VAL A 408 -18.17 7.79 -27.73
N THR A 409 -19.24 7.46 -28.45
CA THR A 409 -19.35 7.72 -29.88
C THR A 409 -19.67 9.21 -30.05
N THR A 410 -18.67 10.05 -30.24
CA THR A 410 -18.88 11.37 -30.83
C THR A 410 -17.81 11.60 -31.89
N GLU A 411 -18.26 11.47 -33.14
CA GLU A 411 -17.87 12.44 -34.17
C GLU A 411 -18.10 13.84 -33.58
N GLU A 412 -17.15 14.76 -33.79
CA GLU A 412 -17.15 16.15 -33.31
C GLU A 412 -16.66 16.35 -31.86
N GLU A 413 -15.35 16.58 -31.71
CA GLU A 413 -14.78 17.72 -30.97
C GLU A 413 -13.24 17.74 -31.22
N GLU A 414 -12.82 18.40 -32.30
CA GLU A 414 -11.44 18.85 -32.48
C GLU A 414 -11.19 20.01 -31.49
N GLY A 415 -10.78 19.70 -30.26
CA GLY A 415 -10.66 20.77 -29.28
C GLY A 415 -10.01 20.49 -27.93
N ASP A 416 -9.63 19.26 -27.58
CA ASP A 416 -8.62 19.02 -26.54
C ASP A 416 -8.19 17.55 -26.59
N GLN A 417 -6.89 17.27 -26.64
CA GLN A 417 -6.38 15.91 -26.63
C GLN A 417 -6.48 15.35 -25.20
N LEU A 418 -7.69 15.09 -24.70
CA LEU A 418 -7.88 14.38 -23.45
C LEU A 418 -7.49 12.90 -23.68
N HIS A 419 -6.32 12.51 -23.18
CA HIS A 419 -5.93 11.11 -23.16
C HIS A 419 -7.03 10.27 -22.48
N PRO A 420 -7.39 9.09 -23.03
CA PRO A 420 -8.38 8.23 -22.41
C PRO A 420 -7.95 7.89 -20.98
N ALA A 421 -8.84 8.12 -20.01
CA ALA A 421 -8.58 7.77 -18.61
C ALA A 421 -8.19 6.29 -18.52
N SER A 422 -7.16 5.97 -17.74
CA SER A 422 -6.70 4.59 -17.53
C SER A 422 -6.73 4.23 -16.05
N ARG A 423 -6.97 2.94 -15.78
CA ARG A 423 -6.93 2.37 -14.43
C ARG A 423 -5.50 2.00 -14.09
N THR A 424 -4.87 2.76 -13.20
CA THR A 424 -3.52 2.50 -12.68
C THR A 424 -3.60 1.97 -11.25
N THR A 425 -2.69 1.08 -10.87
CA THR A 425 -2.72 0.40 -9.57
C THR A 425 -1.39 0.52 -8.86
N MET A 426 -1.41 0.85 -7.57
CA MET A 426 -0.26 0.75 -6.67
C MET A 426 -0.39 -0.55 -5.87
N HIS A 427 0.46 -1.52 -6.22
CA HIS A 427 0.47 -2.85 -5.61
C HIS A 427 1.84 -3.10 -4.99
N VAL A 428 1.89 -3.11 -3.66
CA VAL A 428 3.09 -3.32 -2.85
C VAL A 428 3.01 -4.72 -2.23
N GLN A 429 3.80 -5.66 -2.73
CA GLN A 429 3.83 -7.04 -2.26
C GLN A 429 5.09 -7.35 -1.43
N GLY A 430 6.20 -6.70 -1.76
CA GLY A 430 7.44 -6.82 -1.01
C GLY A 430 7.42 -6.07 0.32
N ILE A 431 8.10 -6.62 1.32
CA ILE A 431 8.36 -5.94 2.60
C ILE A 431 9.41 -4.85 2.34
N SER A 432 9.11 -3.62 2.78
CA SER A 432 9.98 -2.45 2.61
C SER A 432 9.96 -1.56 3.86
N HIS A 433 10.83 -0.54 3.95
CA HIS A 433 10.72 0.51 4.99
C HIS A 433 9.74 1.64 4.63
N TRP A 434 9.26 1.69 3.39
CA TRP A 434 8.43 2.78 2.87
C TRP A 434 6.94 2.60 3.19
N ALA A 435 6.32 1.52 2.73
CA ALA A 435 4.90 1.23 2.91
C ALA A 435 4.68 -0.25 3.24
N PRO A 436 3.65 -0.59 4.02
CA PRO A 436 3.39 -1.97 4.37
C PRO A 436 2.95 -2.76 3.13
N ALA A 437 3.47 -3.98 3.02
CA ALA A 437 2.98 -4.95 2.06
C ALA A 437 1.50 -5.26 2.31
N ASN A 438 0.78 -5.67 1.28
CA ASN A 438 -0.60 -6.11 1.44
C ASN A 438 -0.66 -7.40 2.28
N ILE A 439 -1.54 -7.44 3.29
CA ILE A 439 -1.76 -8.63 4.14
C ILE A 439 -2.84 -9.56 3.56
N GLY A 440 -3.21 -9.36 2.31
CA GLY A 440 -4.22 -10.09 1.57
C GLY A 440 -4.24 -9.67 0.10
N PRO A 441 -5.01 -10.34 -0.77
CA PRO A 441 -5.05 -10.08 -2.20
C PRO A 441 -5.77 -8.77 -2.54
N TYR A 442 -5.13 -7.63 -2.32
CA TYR A 442 -5.63 -6.29 -2.66
C TYR A 442 -4.47 -5.35 -3.00
N SER A 443 -4.78 -4.28 -3.71
CA SER A 443 -3.81 -3.21 -3.99
C SER A 443 -3.97 -2.07 -3.01
N GLN A 444 -2.88 -1.40 -2.66
CA GLN A 444 -2.87 -0.28 -1.73
C GLN A 444 -3.66 0.91 -2.27
N ALA A 445 -3.60 1.14 -3.58
CA ALA A 445 -4.43 2.14 -4.25
C ALA A 445 -4.75 1.80 -5.71
N VAL A 446 -5.85 2.35 -6.21
CA VAL A 446 -6.22 2.37 -7.63
C VAL A 446 -6.56 3.81 -8.04
N LYS A 447 -5.96 4.28 -9.14
CA LYS A 447 -6.28 5.57 -9.78
C LYS A 447 -7.09 5.34 -11.04
N VAL A 448 -8.15 6.13 -11.21
CA VAL A 448 -8.94 6.22 -12.43
C VAL A 448 -9.24 7.70 -12.67
N GLY A 449 -8.74 8.27 -13.79
CA GLY A 449 -8.81 9.72 -14.01
C GLY A 449 -8.26 10.49 -12.80
N GLY A 450 -8.97 11.52 -12.35
CA GLY A 450 -8.62 12.30 -11.16
C GLY A 450 -8.98 11.69 -9.81
N VAL A 451 -9.48 10.45 -9.76
CA VAL A 451 -9.87 9.78 -8.51
C VAL A 451 -8.82 8.74 -8.12
N VAL A 452 -8.40 8.77 -6.85
CA VAL A 452 -7.55 7.75 -6.23
C VAL A 452 -8.31 7.12 -5.08
N VAL A 453 -8.53 5.81 -5.13
CA VAL A 453 -9.10 5.04 -4.03
C VAL A 453 -7.98 4.34 -3.31
N VAL A 454 -7.95 4.41 -1.98
CA VAL A 454 -6.96 3.77 -1.13
C VAL A 454 -7.62 2.63 -0.35
N ALA A 455 -6.93 1.49 -0.25
CA ALA A 455 -7.36 0.35 0.56
C ALA A 455 -7.44 0.70 2.05
N GLY A 456 -8.00 -0.20 2.84
CA GLY A 456 -7.98 -0.10 4.29
C GLY A 456 -6.55 -0.05 4.82
N MET A 457 -6.20 1.06 5.48
CA MET A 457 -4.87 1.28 6.06
C MET A 457 -4.93 1.16 7.58
N ILE A 458 -4.20 0.17 8.11
CA ILE A 458 -3.94 0.00 9.54
C ILE A 458 -2.51 0.46 9.88
N GLY A 459 -2.25 0.75 11.16
CA GLY A 459 -0.94 1.21 11.64
C GLY A 459 0.11 0.10 11.71
N MET A 460 0.50 -0.49 10.59
CA MET A 460 1.58 -1.49 10.52
C MET A 460 2.94 -0.86 10.29
N VAL A 461 3.97 -1.35 10.98
CA VAL A 461 5.36 -1.01 10.72
C VAL A 461 5.80 -1.71 9.43
N PRO A 462 6.12 -0.97 8.35
CA PRO A 462 6.37 -1.57 7.04
C PRO A 462 7.42 -2.68 7.04
N GLY A 463 8.56 -2.46 7.70
CA GLY A 463 9.68 -3.39 7.67
C GLY A 463 9.50 -4.65 8.52
N THR A 464 8.54 -4.67 9.46
CA THR A 464 8.28 -5.87 10.30
C THR A 464 6.91 -6.50 10.06
N MET A 465 6.02 -5.79 9.36
CA MET A 465 4.62 -6.18 9.15
C MET A 465 3.84 -6.43 10.45
N GLN A 466 4.29 -5.84 11.56
CA GLN A 466 3.59 -5.85 12.85
C GLN A 466 2.78 -4.57 13.04
N VAL A 467 1.65 -4.67 13.72
CA VAL A 467 0.90 -3.48 14.17
C VAL A 467 1.76 -2.72 15.18
N VAL A 468 1.85 -1.40 15.02
CA VAL A 468 2.66 -0.55 15.90
C VAL A 468 2.09 -0.58 17.33
N ALA A 469 2.98 -0.66 18.31
CA ALA A 469 2.63 -0.52 19.72
C ALA A 469 2.26 0.94 20.05
N GLY A 470 1.69 1.18 21.23
CA GLY A 470 1.34 2.54 21.69
C GLY A 470 -0.15 2.90 21.58
N GLY A 471 -1.02 1.95 21.21
CA GLY A 471 -2.47 2.14 21.22
C GLY A 471 -3.02 2.88 19.98
N VAL A 472 -4.25 3.36 20.08
CA VAL A 472 -5.01 3.86 18.91
C VAL A 472 -4.41 5.11 18.29
N GLU A 473 -3.80 5.99 19.09
CA GLU A 473 -3.22 7.23 18.57
C GLU A 473 -2.05 6.95 17.61
N VAL A 474 -1.09 6.14 18.06
CA VAL A 474 0.10 5.77 17.28
C VAL A 474 -0.29 4.99 16.03
N GLN A 475 -1.24 4.07 16.18
CA GLN A 475 -1.79 3.32 15.05
C GLN A 475 -2.49 4.24 14.04
N ALA A 476 -3.30 5.20 14.49
CA ALA A 476 -3.99 6.15 13.61
C ALA A 476 -3.00 7.04 12.87
N ARG A 477 -1.99 7.57 13.57
CA ARG A 477 -0.95 8.41 12.97
C ARG A 477 -0.16 7.67 11.91
N LEU A 478 0.27 6.44 12.20
CA LEU A 478 0.99 5.61 11.23
C LEU A 478 0.09 5.21 10.04
N ALA A 479 -1.16 4.85 10.27
CA ALA A 479 -2.12 4.54 9.22
C ALA A 479 -2.34 5.72 8.26
N LEU A 480 -2.54 6.94 8.79
CA LEU A 480 -2.70 8.15 7.99
C LEU A 480 -1.42 8.54 7.23
N ARG A 481 -0.25 8.28 7.83
CA ARG A 481 1.03 8.42 7.13
C ARG A 481 1.12 7.46 5.94
N HIS A 482 0.63 6.23 6.07
CA HIS A 482 0.55 5.28 4.95
C HIS A 482 -0.40 5.76 3.86
N VAL A 483 -1.58 6.28 4.22
CA VAL A 483 -2.52 6.88 3.26
C VAL A 483 -1.81 7.98 2.45
N SER A 484 -1.12 8.91 3.12
CA SER A 484 -0.38 9.98 2.43
C SER A 484 0.72 9.43 1.52
N ARG A 485 1.54 8.48 2.01
CA ARG A 485 2.62 7.87 1.22
C ARG A 485 2.09 7.21 -0.04
N VAL A 486 1.00 6.45 0.07
CA VAL A 486 0.39 5.74 -1.05
C VAL A 486 -0.20 6.72 -2.07
N ILE A 487 -0.89 7.78 -1.62
CA ILE A 487 -1.41 8.84 -2.52
C ILE A 487 -0.26 9.51 -3.28
N THR A 488 0.79 9.94 -2.58
CA THR A 488 1.97 10.57 -3.20
C THR A 488 2.67 9.62 -4.17
N ALA A 489 2.70 8.31 -3.89
CA ALA A 489 3.31 7.34 -4.79
C ALA A 489 2.51 7.12 -6.08
N VAL A 490 1.19 7.32 -6.04
CA VAL A 490 0.31 7.26 -7.21
C VAL A 490 0.33 8.58 -7.98
N VAL A 491 0.35 9.72 -7.28
CA VAL A 491 0.45 11.07 -7.85
C VAL A 491 1.44 11.90 -7.04
N ALA A 492 2.64 12.12 -7.60
CA ALA A 492 3.78 12.73 -6.91
C ALA A 492 3.52 14.15 -6.36
N THR A 493 2.57 14.89 -6.95
CA THR A 493 2.20 16.25 -6.54
C THR A 493 1.06 16.29 -5.51
N SER A 494 0.62 15.14 -5.01
CA SER A 494 -0.54 15.01 -4.13
C SER A 494 -0.16 14.40 -2.77
N ASP A 495 -1.05 14.55 -1.80
CA ASP A 495 -0.91 14.04 -0.44
C ASP A 495 -2.29 13.86 0.22
N ILE A 496 -2.30 13.63 1.53
CA ILE A 496 -3.51 13.40 2.32
C ILE A 496 -4.56 14.53 2.23
N ARG A 497 -4.19 15.76 1.87
CA ARG A 497 -5.15 16.88 1.70
C ARG A 497 -6.07 16.68 0.49
N ALA A 498 -5.65 15.85 -0.46
CA ALA A 498 -6.48 15.44 -1.59
C ALA A 498 -7.62 14.50 -1.20
N VAL A 499 -7.59 13.91 0.02
CA VAL A 499 -8.67 13.07 0.50
C VAL A 499 -9.95 13.89 0.64
N VAL A 500 -11.01 13.40 0.01
CA VAL A 500 -12.35 14.01 0.01
C VAL A 500 -13.24 13.29 1.01
N GLN A 501 -13.27 11.96 0.95
CA GLN A 501 -14.03 11.12 1.86
C GLN A 501 -13.11 10.14 2.61
N GLY A 502 -13.32 10.02 3.91
CA GLY A 502 -12.77 8.97 4.75
C GLY A 502 -13.86 8.16 5.46
N VAL A 503 -13.63 6.87 5.64
CA VAL A 503 -14.34 6.07 6.65
C VAL A 503 -13.29 5.54 7.61
N CYS A 504 -13.46 5.87 8.89
CA CYS A 504 -12.58 5.45 9.96
C CYS A 504 -13.28 4.39 10.80
N PHE A 505 -12.76 3.17 10.78
CA PHE A 505 -13.24 2.09 11.62
C PHE A 505 -12.38 2.02 12.89
N VAL A 506 -13.00 1.96 14.06
CA VAL A 506 -12.34 1.76 15.35
C VAL A 506 -12.99 0.62 16.13
N THR A 507 -12.27 -0.01 17.06
CA THR A 507 -12.84 -1.12 17.86
C THR A 507 -13.50 -0.67 19.16
N ARG A 508 -13.30 0.60 19.56
CA ARG A 508 -13.86 1.16 20.79
C ARG A 508 -14.42 2.55 20.54
N LEU A 509 -15.57 2.84 21.16
CA LEU A 509 -16.21 4.15 21.05
C LEU A 509 -15.33 5.29 21.63
N SER A 510 -14.57 5.01 22.69
CA SER A 510 -13.62 5.96 23.29
C SER A 510 -12.53 6.43 22.32
N ASP A 511 -12.21 5.63 21.30
CA ASP A 511 -11.12 5.90 20.37
C ASP A 511 -11.53 6.82 19.22
N VAL A 512 -12.84 7.04 19.01
CA VAL A 512 -13.37 7.90 17.94
C VAL A 512 -12.83 9.33 18.05
N GLY A 513 -12.81 9.88 19.27
CA GLY A 513 -12.29 11.23 19.51
C GLY A 513 -10.81 11.37 19.14
N VAL A 514 -10.00 10.35 19.44
CA VAL A 514 -8.58 10.32 19.11
C VAL A 514 -8.38 10.26 17.59
N ALA A 515 -9.04 9.31 16.92
CA ALA A 515 -8.96 9.16 15.47
C ALA A 515 -9.38 10.44 14.74
N ARG A 516 -10.43 11.10 15.22
CA ARG A 516 -10.90 12.39 14.67
C ARG A 516 -9.87 13.50 14.79
N ARG A 517 -9.22 13.63 15.95
CA ARG A 517 -8.14 14.61 16.15
C ARG A 517 -6.96 14.35 15.23
N MET A 518 -6.59 13.09 15.01
CA MET A 518 -5.45 12.76 14.13
C MET A 518 -5.69 13.18 12.68
N MET A 519 -6.89 12.94 12.15
CA MET A 519 -7.24 13.38 10.79
C MET A 519 -7.33 14.90 10.68
N ALA A 520 -7.96 15.57 11.66
CA ALA A 520 -8.13 17.02 11.65
C ALA A 520 -6.79 17.79 11.61
N ARG A 521 -5.72 17.21 12.15
CA ARG A 521 -4.35 17.77 12.07
C ARG A 521 -3.76 17.75 10.65
N LEU A 522 -4.26 16.87 9.79
CA LEU A 522 -3.74 16.66 8.44
C LEU A 522 -4.63 17.31 7.36
N SER A 523 -5.93 17.41 7.63
CA SER A 523 -6.89 18.05 6.74
C SER A 523 -8.11 18.58 7.51
N GLU A 524 -8.34 19.89 7.41
CA GLU A 524 -9.49 20.55 8.04
C GLU A 524 -10.80 20.42 7.24
N SER A 525 -10.71 20.16 5.93
CA SER A 525 -11.85 20.16 5.01
C SER A 525 -12.33 18.77 4.59
N GLN A 526 -11.71 17.72 5.10
CA GLN A 526 -12.00 16.34 4.71
C GLN A 526 -13.25 15.81 5.42
N ILE A 527 -14.08 15.07 4.68
CA ILE A 527 -15.32 14.50 5.19
C ILE A 527 -15.05 13.07 5.67
N SER A 528 -14.99 12.85 6.98
CA SER A 528 -14.84 11.52 7.56
C SER A 528 -16.10 11.06 8.31
N THR A 529 -16.42 9.78 8.17
CA THR A 529 -17.41 9.06 8.99
C THR A 529 -16.68 8.11 9.94
N TYR A 530 -17.01 8.15 11.23
CA TYR A 530 -16.38 7.31 12.26
C TYR A 530 -17.30 6.19 12.70
N VAL A 531 -16.83 4.96 12.62
CA VAL A 531 -17.64 3.75 12.78
C VAL A 531 -16.98 2.83 13.80
N VAL A 532 -17.76 2.34 14.76
CA VAL A 532 -17.28 1.37 15.76
C VAL A 532 -17.68 -0.03 15.35
N VAL A 533 -16.68 -0.90 15.20
CA VAL A 533 -16.82 -2.28 14.74
C VAL A 533 -16.25 -3.27 15.75
N PRO A 534 -16.68 -4.54 15.76
CA PRO A 534 -16.16 -5.54 16.71
C PRO A 534 -14.65 -5.78 16.59
N ALA A 535 -14.15 -5.94 15.35
CA ALA A 535 -12.75 -6.27 15.11
C ALA A 535 -12.27 -5.77 13.75
N LEU A 536 -10.95 -5.56 13.68
CA LEU A 536 -10.21 -5.18 12.49
C LEU A 536 -9.13 -6.22 12.19
N PRO A 537 -8.64 -6.29 10.94
CA PRO A 537 -7.55 -7.18 10.57
C PRO A 537 -6.35 -7.02 11.50
N ARG A 538 -5.71 -8.15 11.84
CA ARG A 538 -4.51 -8.20 12.70
C ARG A 538 -4.74 -7.66 14.12
N GLY A 539 -5.98 -7.48 14.56
CA GLY A 539 -6.29 -6.90 15.87
C GLY A 539 -5.94 -5.42 15.98
N ALA A 540 -5.91 -4.70 14.85
CA ALA A 540 -5.73 -3.25 14.85
C ALA A 540 -6.87 -2.57 15.64
N LEU A 541 -6.60 -1.37 16.15
CA LEU A 541 -7.57 -0.53 16.86
C LEU A 541 -8.24 0.49 15.95
N VAL A 542 -7.62 0.76 14.79
CA VAL A 542 -8.10 1.74 13.81
C VAL A 542 -7.69 1.35 12.39
N GLU A 543 -8.62 1.53 11.44
CA GLU A 543 -8.43 1.35 10.01
C GLU A 543 -9.06 2.50 9.22
N TRP A 544 -8.31 3.05 8.26
CA TRP A 544 -8.77 4.14 7.40
C TRP A 544 -9.01 3.68 5.97
N GLN A 545 -10.22 3.91 5.47
CA GLN A 545 -10.52 3.88 4.03
C GLN A 545 -10.61 5.31 3.52
N THR A 546 -10.01 5.62 2.36
CA THR A 546 -10.08 6.98 1.80
C THR A 546 -10.26 7.03 0.30
N TRP A 547 -11.00 8.04 -0.14
CA TRP A 547 -11.12 8.46 -1.54
C TRP A 547 -10.53 9.85 -1.70
N ALA A 548 -9.62 10.01 -2.66
CA ALA A 548 -8.95 11.28 -2.96
C ALA A 548 -9.24 11.76 -4.38
N CYS A 549 -9.28 13.09 -4.55
CA CYS A 549 -9.37 13.77 -5.84
C CYS A 549 -8.09 14.57 -6.07
N VAL A 550 -7.36 14.25 -7.14
CA VAL A 550 -5.95 14.69 -7.33
C VAL A 550 -5.75 15.65 -8.51
N GLU A 551 -6.79 15.90 -9.32
CA GLU A 551 -6.71 16.79 -10.49
C GLU A 551 -7.25 18.20 -10.21
N ASN A 552 -8.02 18.37 -9.13
CA ASN A 552 -8.59 19.65 -8.73
C ASN A 552 -8.31 19.92 -7.25
N ASN A 553 -7.93 21.16 -6.93
CA ASN A 553 -7.66 21.61 -5.56
C ASN A 553 -8.64 22.71 -5.11
N LYS A 554 -9.57 23.13 -5.96
CA LYS A 554 -10.58 24.15 -5.63
C LYS A 554 -11.90 23.46 -5.28
N PHE A 555 -12.21 23.44 -4.00
CA PHE A 555 -13.43 22.83 -3.47
C PHE A 555 -14.19 23.83 -2.61
N GLU A 556 -15.49 23.60 -2.49
CA GLU A 556 -16.36 24.23 -1.51
C GLU A 556 -16.67 23.24 -0.38
N TYR A 557 -16.94 23.78 0.81
CA TYR A 557 -17.29 23.01 2.00
C TYR A 557 -18.52 23.65 2.65
N GLU A 558 -19.43 22.80 3.12
CA GLU A 558 -20.61 23.22 3.86
C GLU A 558 -20.85 22.31 5.06
N GLU A 559 -21.16 22.93 6.20
CA GLU A 559 -21.70 22.25 7.38
C GLU A 559 -23.02 22.91 7.77
N LYS A 560 -24.07 22.10 7.79
CA LYS A 560 -25.44 22.52 8.14
C LYS A 560 -26.05 21.51 9.08
N GLY A 561 -27.14 21.90 9.73
CA GLY A 561 -27.93 20.98 10.51
C GLY A 561 -29.31 21.53 10.78
N TYR A 562 -30.19 20.64 11.23
CA TYR A 562 -31.52 20.98 11.70
C TYR A 562 -31.90 20.10 12.89
N THR A 563 -33.00 20.42 13.54
CA THR A 563 -33.56 19.61 14.62
C THR A 563 -35.02 19.34 14.32
N ARG A 564 -35.42 18.08 14.44
CA ARG A 564 -36.78 17.60 14.21
C ARG A 564 -37.21 16.80 15.43
N GLY A 565 -38.09 17.37 16.25
CA GLY A 565 -38.41 16.80 17.56
C GLY A 565 -37.15 16.68 18.42
N ASN A 566 -36.83 15.46 18.86
CA ASN A 566 -35.63 15.15 19.66
C ASN A 566 -34.43 14.69 18.81
N VAL A 567 -34.55 14.68 17.49
CA VAL A 567 -33.50 14.25 16.56
C VAL A 567 -32.73 15.46 16.07
N ASN A 568 -31.42 15.47 16.33
CA ASN A 568 -30.48 16.43 15.76
C ASN A 568 -29.85 15.83 14.50
N VAL A 569 -29.89 16.55 13.40
CA VAL A 569 -29.34 16.12 12.12
C VAL A 569 -28.26 17.10 11.70
N ARG A 570 -27.05 16.59 11.46
CA ARG A 570 -25.89 17.38 11.01
C ARG A 570 -25.40 16.82 9.68
N LEU A 571 -25.26 17.68 8.68
CA LEU A 571 -24.73 17.37 7.37
C LEU A 571 -23.44 18.14 7.15
N ARG A 572 -22.41 17.43 6.68
CA ARG A 572 -21.18 18.00 6.15
C ARG A 572 -21.02 17.56 4.71
N ARG A 573 -20.65 18.48 3.83
CA ARG A 573 -20.33 18.11 2.45
C ARG A 573 -19.17 18.92 1.90
N ARG A 574 -18.45 18.30 0.98
CA ARG A 574 -17.38 18.90 0.20
C ARG A 574 -17.54 18.51 -1.26
N TRP A 575 -17.42 19.48 -2.16
CA TRP A 575 -17.52 19.25 -3.59
C TRP A 575 -16.56 20.16 -4.37
N TYR A 576 -16.17 19.72 -5.55
CA TYR A 576 -15.33 20.50 -6.47
C TYR A 576 -16.18 21.37 -7.40
N HIS A 577 -15.63 22.48 -7.90
CA HIS A 577 -16.37 23.41 -8.77
C HIS A 577 -16.85 22.77 -10.08
N ASP A 578 -16.17 21.75 -10.57
CA ASP A 578 -16.60 20.94 -11.73
C ASP A 578 -17.72 19.94 -11.40
N ASN A 579 -18.12 19.85 -10.12
CA ASN A 579 -19.06 18.88 -9.56
C ASN A 579 -18.74 17.41 -9.90
N SER A 580 -17.48 17.12 -10.26
CA SER A 580 -17.03 15.77 -10.62
C SER A 580 -16.97 14.86 -9.39
N VAL A 581 -16.55 15.40 -8.25
CA VAL A 581 -16.44 14.67 -6.99
C VAL A 581 -17.13 15.42 -5.85
N CYS A 582 -17.97 14.70 -5.12
CA CYS A 582 -18.61 15.18 -3.90
C CYS A 582 -18.58 14.10 -2.82
N ALA A 583 -18.32 14.50 -1.57
CA ALA A 583 -18.52 13.69 -0.39
C ALA A 583 -19.54 14.36 0.52
N VAL A 584 -20.52 13.57 0.99
CA VAL A 584 -21.54 14.02 1.95
C VAL A 584 -21.51 13.06 3.14
N ASN A 585 -21.51 13.61 4.35
CA ASN A 585 -21.69 12.87 5.60
C ASN A 585 -22.85 13.50 6.37
N THR A 586 -23.94 12.75 6.56
CA THR A 586 -25.07 13.17 7.38
C THR A 586 -25.17 12.27 8.61
N VAL A 587 -25.30 12.88 9.78
CA VAL A 587 -25.35 12.19 11.06
C VAL A 587 -26.65 12.56 11.76
N ALA A 588 -27.40 11.55 12.20
CA ALA A 588 -28.61 11.73 13.01
C ALA A 588 -28.38 11.20 14.43
N SER A 589 -28.55 12.10 15.41
CA SER A 589 -28.33 11.84 16.83
C SER A 589 -29.60 12.12 17.63
N CYS A 590 -29.93 11.26 18.59
CA CYS A 590 -31.05 11.46 19.50
C CYS A 590 -30.80 10.80 20.86
N PHE A 591 -31.62 11.15 21.85
CA PHE A 591 -31.51 10.59 23.20
C PHE A 591 -32.33 9.31 23.38
N SER A 592 -33.47 9.18 22.67
CA SER A 592 -34.27 7.96 22.63
C SER A 592 -34.28 7.37 21.22
N TRP A 593 -34.05 6.06 21.13
CA TRP A 593 -34.00 5.32 19.87
C TRP A 593 -35.36 5.31 19.14
N GLU A 594 -36.44 5.42 19.90
CA GLU A 594 -37.82 5.48 19.39
C GLU A 594 -38.13 6.79 18.64
N ASP A 595 -37.29 7.83 18.80
CA ASP A 595 -37.48 9.12 18.15
C ASP A 595 -37.17 9.08 16.64
N LEU A 596 -36.44 8.07 16.13
CA LEU A 596 -36.17 7.90 14.70
C LEU A 596 -37.33 7.17 14.00
N THR A 597 -38.40 7.90 13.72
CA THR A 597 -39.56 7.38 12.97
C THR A 597 -39.25 7.24 11.48
N LEU A 598 -40.10 6.48 10.76
CA LEU A 598 -40.01 6.34 9.30
C LEU A 598 -39.97 7.70 8.58
N GLU A 599 -40.85 8.63 8.96
CA GLU A 599 -40.92 9.97 8.37
C GLU A 599 -39.61 10.77 8.57
N ILE A 600 -38.99 10.66 9.75
CA ILE A 600 -37.73 11.35 10.03
C ILE A 600 -36.58 10.70 9.25
N LEU A 601 -36.56 9.37 9.14
CA LEU A 601 -35.56 8.66 8.35
C LEU A 601 -35.66 9.04 6.87
N GLU A 602 -36.87 9.11 6.33
CA GLU A 602 -37.12 9.60 4.96
C GLU A 602 -36.59 11.03 4.79
N GLU A 603 -36.90 11.94 5.72
CA GLU A 603 -36.42 13.33 5.70
C GLU A 603 -34.88 13.41 5.76
N VAL A 604 -34.22 12.60 6.60
CA VAL A 604 -32.75 12.56 6.71
C VAL A 604 -32.10 12.03 5.43
N ILE A 605 -32.64 10.97 4.83
CA ILE A 605 -32.16 10.40 3.57
C ILE A 605 -32.36 11.43 2.44
N GLN A 606 -33.54 12.02 2.32
CA GLN A 606 -33.82 13.06 1.34
C GLN A 606 -32.93 14.29 1.55
N TYR A 607 -32.69 14.72 2.79
CA TYR A 607 -31.80 15.84 3.09
C TYR A 607 -30.37 15.59 2.59
N THR A 608 -29.90 14.35 2.75
CA THR A 608 -28.57 13.92 2.27
C THR A 608 -28.49 13.93 0.74
N LEU A 609 -29.55 13.52 0.05
CA LEU A 609 -29.60 13.44 -1.41
C LEU A 609 -29.87 14.79 -2.08
N THR A 610 -30.83 15.56 -1.56
CA THR A 610 -31.35 16.79 -2.19
C THR A 610 -30.46 18.00 -1.96
N LYS A 611 -29.87 18.16 -0.76
CA LYS A 611 -28.94 19.27 -0.52
C LYS A 611 -27.65 19.16 -1.31
N ALA A 612 -27.40 18.04 -1.96
CA ALA A 612 -26.48 17.98 -3.07
C ALA A 612 -27.12 18.59 -4.34
N ASP A 613 -27.61 19.84 -4.26
CA ASP A 613 -28.47 20.54 -5.23
C ASP A 613 -27.88 20.60 -6.68
N THR A 614 -26.60 20.27 -6.88
CA THR A 614 -25.90 20.18 -8.19
C THR A 614 -25.32 18.78 -8.50
N CYS A 615 -25.48 17.81 -7.58
CA CYS A 615 -24.61 16.66 -7.47
C CYS A 615 -25.21 15.45 -6.71
N THR A 616 -26.28 14.84 -7.21
CA THR A 616 -26.90 13.64 -6.59
C THR A 616 -25.85 12.54 -6.33
N PRO A 617 -25.61 12.12 -5.06
CA PRO A 617 -24.68 11.05 -4.74
C PRO A 617 -25.05 9.75 -5.46
N LEU A 618 -24.06 9.01 -5.95
CA LEU A 618 -24.27 7.78 -6.74
C LEU A 618 -24.03 6.52 -5.90
N SER A 619 -23.28 6.65 -4.80
CA SER A 619 -23.18 5.64 -3.75
C SER A 619 -23.54 6.23 -2.40
N LEU A 620 -24.27 5.45 -1.59
CA LEU A 620 -24.74 5.85 -0.26
C LEU A 620 -24.62 4.68 0.70
N THR A 621 -23.73 4.76 1.69
CA THR A 621 -23.61 3.76 2.75
C THR A 621 -24.24 4.29 4.04
N LEU A 622 -25.22 3.57 4.60
CA LEU A 622 -25.83 3.84 5.89
C LEU A 622 -25.19 2.92 6.93
N TYR A 623 -24.42 3.51 7.84
CA TYR A 623 -23.97 2.83 9.05
C TYR A 623 -25.01 3.07 10.14
N TYR A 624 -25.59 2.00 10.67
CA TYR A 624 -26.62 2.09 11.70
C TYR A 624 -26.28 1.21 12.89
N ARG A 625 -26.68 1.68 14.07
CA ARG A 625 -26.43 0.94 15.32
C ARG A 625 -27.31 -0.30 15.41
N SER A 626 -26.68 -1.46 15.32
CA SER A 626 -27.33 -2.76 15.41
C SER A 626 -28.06 -2.93 16.75
N GLY A 627 -29.27 -3.50 16.72
CA GLY A 627 -30.15 -3.67 17.89
C GLY A 627 -30.80 -2.38 18.42
N ARG A 628 -30.54 -1.23 17.79
CA ARG A 628 -31.17 0.07 18.16
C ARG A 628 -31.97 0.70 17.03
N LEU A 629 -31.68 0.33 15.78
CA LEU A 629 -32.40 0.81 14.61
C LEU A 629 -32.70 -0.36 13.66
N SER A 630 -33.99 -0.60 13.40
CA SER A 630 -34.44 -1.73 12.59
C SER A 630 -34.00 -1.60 11.13
N ARG A 631 -33.36 -2.65 10.60
CA ARG A 631 -33.04 -2.75 9.17
C ARG A 631 -34.29 -2.63 8.28
N THR A 632 -35.40 -3.24 8.67
CA THR A 632 -36.67 -3.19 7.91
C THR A 632 -37.22 -1.77 7.80
N LEU A 633 -37.17 -1.01 8.90
CA LEU A 633 -37.58 0.40 8.92
C LEU A 633 -36.70 1.24 7.98
N LEU A 634 -35.38 1.00 7.98
CA LEU A 634 -34.45 1.65 7.05
C LEU A 634 -34.73 1.28 5.59
N GLN A 635 -35.04 0.01 5.29
CA GLN A 635 -35.40 -0.42 3.94
C GLN A 635 -36.68 0.25 3.44
N GLN A 636 -37.68 0.43 4.31
CA GLN A 636 -38.89 1.19 3.99
C GLN A 636 -38.56 2.65 3.70
N ALA A 637 -37.77 3.30 4.55
CA ALA A 637 -37.35 4.68 4.35
C ALA A 637 -36.57 4.87 3.05
N ILE A 638 -35.64 3.95 2.74
CA ILE A 638 -34.89 3.96 1.48
C ILE A 638 -35.82 3.82 0.28
N SER A 639 -36.76 2.87 0.33
CA SER A 639 -37.70 2.64 -0.77
C SER A 639 -38.59 3.85 -1.06
N ALA A 640 -38.91 4.65 -0.03
CA ALA A 640 -39.68 5.88 -0.17
C ALA A 640 -38.83 7.09 -0.59
N ALA A 641 -37.60 7.22 -0.07
CA ALA A 641 -36.77 8.41 -0.23
C ALA A 641 -35.76 8.35 -1.38
N VAL A 642 -35.33 7.15 -1.79
CA VAL A 642 -34.25 6.96 -2.76
C VAL A 642 -34.82 6.57 -4.12
N PRO A 643 -34.52 7.30 -5.20
CA PRO A 643 -34.85 6.85 -6.55
C PRO A 643 -34.03 5.61 -6.88
N GLN A 644 -34.69 4.45 -7.03
CA GLN A 644 -34.06 3.11 -7.11
C GLN A 644 -33.05 2.93 -8.27
N GLU A 645 -33.04 3.82 -9.26
CA GLU A 645 -32.15 3.78 -10.43
C GLU A 645 -30.97 4.76 -10.36
N LEU A 646 -30.94 5.64 -9.34
CA LEU A 646 -29.97 6.76 -9.28
C LEU A 646 -28.91 6.60 -8.20
N VAL A 647 -29.16 5.80 -7.17
CA VAL A 647 -28.24 5.68 -6.02
C VAL A 647 -28.08 4.22 -5.61
N ALA A 648 -26.84 3.74 -5.57
CA ALA A 648 -26.52 2.43 -5.02
C ALA A 648 -26.42 2.56 -3.49
N VAL A 649 -27.32 1.89 -2.77
CA VAL A 649 -27.45 2.01 -1.31
C VAL A 649 -26.98 0.75 -0.59
N SER A 650 -26.18 0.93 0.46
CA SER A 650 -25.73 -0.14 1.35
C SER A 650 -26.20 0.09 2.77
N LEU A 651 -26.73 -0.95 3.40
CA LEU A 651 -27.03 -0.97 4.84
C LEU A 651 -25.96 -1.77 5.58
N VAL A 652 -25.25 -1.14 6.51
CA VAL A 652 -24.17 -1.76 7.27
C VAL A 652 -24.46 -1.64 8.77
N PRO A 653 -24.78 -2.77 9.45
CA PRO A 653 -24.99 -2.76 10.89
C PRO A 653 -23.63 -2.61 11.60
N VAL A 654 -23.57 -1.82 12.68
CA VAL A 654 -22.34 -1.55 13.43
C VAL A 654 -22.61 -1.42 14.94
N LEU A 655 -21.56 -1.39 15.77
CA LEU A 655 -21.71 -1.28 17.23
C LEU A 655 -22.13 0.13 17.67
N ALA A 656 -21.56 1.15 17.03
CA ALA A 656 -21.85 2.56 17.23
C ALA A 656 -21.30 3.38 16.05
N VAL A 657 -21.70 4.64 15.94
CA VAL A 657 -21.29 5.55 14.88
C VAL A 657 -21.07 6.92 15.49
N GLU A 658 -19.98 7.62 15.20
CA GLU A 658 -19.60 8.98 15.66
C GLU A 658 -19.50 9.24 17.19
N ASP A 659 -20.52 8.90 17.96
CA ASP A 659 -20.63 9.07 19.42
C ASP A 659 -21.75 8.16 19.99
N LYS A 660 -22.02 8.25 21.30
CA LYS A 660 -22.99 7.37 21.98
C LYS A 660 -24.47 7.64 21.64
N HIS A 661 -24.78 8.84 21.14
CA HIS A 661 -26.15 9.31 20.85
C HIS A 661 -26.49 9.25 19.36
N THR A 662 -25.48 9.02 18.52
CA THR A 662 -25.65 8.88 17.09
C THR A 662 -26.13 7.48 16.73
N LEU A 663 -27.20 7.43 15.95
CA LEU A 663 -27.86 6.18 15.54
C LEU A 663 -27.58 5.78 14.11
N LEU A 664 -27.36 6.78 13.27
CA LEU A 664 -27.31 6.65 11.83
C LEU A 664 -26.30 7.66 11.29
N ALA A 665 -25.34 7.19 10.50
CA ALA A 665 -24.55 8.05 9.62
C ALA A 665 -24.65 7.58 8.17
N LEU A 666 -24.82 8.55 7.28
CA LEU A 666 -24.91 8.38 5.85
C LEU A 666 -23.60 8.90 5.24
N ALA A 667 -22.81 8.01 4.66
CA ALA A 667 -21.61 8.33 3.91
C ALA A 667 -21.92 8.21 2.41
N ALA A 668 -22.02 9.33 1.71
CA ALA A 668 -22.36 9.37 0.30
C ALA A 668 -21.20 9.93 -0.55
N THR A 669 -21.03 9.37 -1.75
CA THR A 669 -20.07 9.89 -2.74
C THR A 669 -20.67 10.03 -4.14
N ARG A 670 -20.16 11.01 -4.88
CA ARG A 670 -20.28 11.12 -6.34
C ARG A 670 -18.90 11.14 -6.97
N HIS A 671 -18.78 10.48 -8.13
CA HIS A 671 -17.59 10.34 -8.96
C HIS A 671 -17.93 10.52 -10.44
#